data_AF-A0A816YKV1-F1
#
_entry.id   AF-A0A816YKV1-F1
#
_cell.length_a   1.000
_cell.length_b   1.000
_cell.length_c   1.000
_cell.angle_alpha   90.00
_cell.angle_beta   90.00
_cell.angle_gamma   90.00
#
_symmetry.space_group_name_H-M   'P 1'
#
loop_
_entity.id
_entity.type
_entity.pdbx_description
1 polymer ?
#
loop_
_entity_poly.entity_id
_entity_poly.type
_entity_poly.pdbx_seq_one_letter_code
_entity_poly.pdbx_strand_id
1 'polypeptide(L)'
;MAQRADILDETRSEASETYGTYSSTIHGINETVQQLTKLLELDENDEKQSAEIVKNLLKNGRVSLISYKDDLILEIYDEQMKNGSELLQLLKNHHRELWETQYGTKFSWFRSLIEEIEKEAGDVINCVLTRTAEYGNKYMKSCPLLSIVIQLLFESLSDNDMSTAFDNIWNSLTNDGLQSITQYAEYIIEEIMNKQLAKTVNEKLGGPLFMALREYYRNELFRILKESGVVNRNSLYDLALDCVAECGWINGSKMIERKTTKRNFDTLMDFVNKMKRSNDLSSSTTMSKNEATSTTASINKIQSPITDEQEVSPQLTHDDSAVCSKLVVVSTQHENLARMNETKQVPVENILSIAPRVPSPNNQDSSIATESELVSGATAAPKSASDEKIPDHKNKKQLYVETLREDLATMPSCAEKSTMELLLHFERELLGDPMASQKETVSALLEKLHDQVNEQELFSNDIRISLQNVKTSVYGSNSESAVEDLGKLLEILRPLHIQELKRLVEKTKEAAELIRDKEIILLIGGTGAGKSTTIQFLTGCEMKNVPKEVAPGRYLDHITAVKVPNYPGLKDVISNPEVRSETRYITPVAIPLKDIFGPGETGNIILCDAPGFGDTGGPEVNIANGVGITEALKGCKSVKILALSSFKALGDKAQGIQELAHILINMIANIEDRLDTMHYAFTKYPLKTDINAYILNIKEQMVDKDPSLRSDSAFVAVLKDMIEKTHEKQEKIDPIQGDRKPFIRTLLRGEGITCPEDAFRFSMSPNTQKFIANEAQRYEINIRCAAKRKNIDLVKYYFDILKVLKELTKEGFAKDAYEKSVRFMSENIEELCSVVKEKFNRAFESQDGLREGDVQEYKIFVEYIQGIQKPLGGHLESRLVSPTALIQNIHTEIQKRRQDLGGKDLSSSVVEIYLGNLKMLKKSFPELELEYRKNCKDFEERFDALVKSADEPILANEFSQAAEIILVIYKSSQVLNVHLSEKVEDKYRDTFVLLLKHLNSFSEKAEPILDKIRLNDDNVKTLNEYMNILRSAKETSTLQDRFSTYAEMLKNGTGTSPNNFRDLNEIYSDFIEKIVKYFDQINIRIKELFEKNGDYALEQIEKLVSDMDTIRKIPEIEGKTSGTYYRTVENVRGYMQQLQKDAEQLLVDMDKKSGSINYSNLARSLSRLKNAAWSNRVSPGAYETLMRRFT
;
A
#
# COMPACT_ATOMS: atom_id res chain seq x y z
N MET A 1 -45.99 9.82 -52.98
CA MET A 1 -46.26 8.39 -52.65
C MET A 1 -45.03 7.50 -52.81
N ALA A 2 -44.44 7.32 -53.99
CA ALA A 2 -43.24 6.47 -54.13
C ALA A 2 -42.04 6.98 -53.30
N GLN A 3 -41.72 8.28 -53.35
CA GLN A 3 -40.63 8.89 -52.55
C GLN A 3 -40.92 8.98 -51.04
N ARG A 4 -42.18 8.81 -50.62
CA ARG A 4 -42.53 8.68 -49.20
C ARG A 4 -42.03 7.34 -48.61
N ALA A 5 -41.71 6.37 -49.46
CA ALA A 5 -41.14 5.09 -49.04
C ALA A 5 -39.64 5.18 -48.77
N ASP A 6 -38.87 5.99 -49.50
CA ASP A 6 -37.40 6.03 -49.40
C ASP A 6 -36.91 6.52 -48.01
N ILE A 7 -37.59 7.51 -47.42
CA ILE A 7 -37.32 7.99 -46.05
C ILE A 7 -37.67 6.91 -45.00
N LEU A 8 -38.69 6.09 -45.27
CA LEU A 8 -39.09 4.97 -44.42
C LEU A 8 -38.18 3.74 -44.59
N ASP A 9 -37.52 3.57 -45.75
CA ASP A 9 -36.63 2.43 -46.01
C ASP A 9 -35.24 2.64 -45.39
N GLU A 10 -34.71 3.87 -45.31
CA GLU A 10 -33.50 4.13 -44.51
C GLU A 10 -33.74 3.83 -43.01
N THR A 11 -34.86 4.30 -42.45
CA THR A 11 -35.23 4.02 -41.05
C THR A 11 -35.61 2.55 -40.79
N ARG A 12 -35.99 1.79 -41.83
CA ARG A 12 -36.14 0.32 -41.74
C ARG A 12 -34.83 -0.44 -41.88
N SER A 13 -33.91 0.06 -42.70
CA SER A 13 -32.60 -0.57 -42.93
C SER A 13 -31.80 -0.68 -41.63
N GLU A 14 -31.72 0.41 -40.86
CA GLU A 14 -31.05 0.45 -39.54
C GLU A 14 -31.77 -0.40 -38.46
N ALA A 15 -33.00 -0.87 -38.71
CA ALA A 15 -33.84 -1.58 -37.74
C ALA A 15 -34.11 -3.07 -38.05
N SER A 16 -33.57 -3.60 -39.14
CA SER A 16 -34.05 -4.86 -39.75
C SER A 16 -33.56 -6.18 -39.12
N GLU A 17 -32.69 -6.16 -38.10
CA GLU A 17 -32.14 -7.38 -37.46
C GLU A 17 -32.69 -7.69 -36.04
N THR A 18 -33.99 -7.55 -35.76
CA THR A 18 -34.69 -8.41 -34.75
C THR A 18 -36.23 -8.31 -34.81
N TYR A 19 -36.92 -9.34 -34.30
CA TYR A 19 -38.38 -9.56 -34.42
C TYR A 19 -39.27 -8.66 -33.53
N GLY A 20 -40.53 -8.46 -33.94
CA GLY A 20 -41.67 -8.51 -33.00
C GLY A 20 -42.61 -7.30 -32.96
N THR A 21 -42.14 -6.14 -32.48
CA THR A 21 -43.00 -5.14 -31.79
C THR A 21 -43.17 -3.79 -32.51
N TYR A 22 -42.87 -3.72 -33.81
CA TYR A 22 -42.66 -2.45 -34.53
C TYR A 22 -43.91 -1.62 -34.86
N SER A 23 -45.13 -2.14 -34.67
CA SER A 23 -46.35 -1.46 -35.17
C SER A 23 -46.75 -0.20 -34.40
N SER A 24 -46.47 -0.11 -33.10
CA SER A 24 -46.85 1.05 -32.27
C SER A 24 -45.86 2.20 -32.41
N THR A 25 -44.55 1.93 -32.34
CA THR A 25 -43.50 2.96 -32.45
C THR A 25 -43.54 3.67 -33.80
N ILE A 26 -43.83 2.95 -34.90
CA ILE A 26 -44.02 3.58 -36.22
C ILE A 26 -45.24 4.52 -36.23
N HIS A 27 -46.27 4.27 -35.42
CA HIS A 27 -47.44 5.16 -35.35
C HIS A 27 -47.10 6.49 -34.64
N GLY A 28 -46.49 6.44 -33.44
CA GLY A 28 -46.09 7.63 -32.68
C GLY A 28 -45.05 8.50 -33.40
N ILE A 29 -44.10 7.88 -34.12
CA ILE A 29 -43.15 8.62 -34.99
C ILE A 29 -43.90 9.38 -36.10
N ASN A 30 -44.83 8.72 -36.81
CA ASN A 30 -45.60 9.38 -37.87
C ASN A 30 -46.49 10.52 -37.34
N GLU A 31 -47.06 10.37 -36.15
CA GLU A 31 -47.81 11.44 -35.50
C GLU A 31 -46.90 12.61 -35.11
N THR A 32 -45.74 12.34 -34.51
CA THR A 32 -44.73 13.38 -34.19
C THR A 32 -44.31 14.15 -35.44
N VAL A 33 -44.02 13.45 -36.54
CA VAL A 33 -43.63 14.06 -37.83
C VAL A 33 -44.73 15.01 -38.33
N GLN A 34 -46.00 14.59 -38.32
CA GLN A 34 -47.12 15.43 -38.73
C GLN A 34 -47.29 16.66 -37.82
N GLN A 35 -47.14 16.49 -36.51
CA GLN A 35 -47.19 17.59 -35.55
C GLN A 35 -46.04 18.59 -35.79
N LEU A 36 -44.81 18.12 -36.06
CA LEU A 36 -43.66 18.98 -36.39
C LEU A 36 -43.84 19.73 -37.71
N THR A 37 -44.27 19.06 -38.78
CA THR A 37 -44.56 19.71 -40.08
C THR A 37 -45.60 20.81 -39.94
N LYS A 38 -46.67 20.55 -39.17
CA LYS A 38 -47.72 21.53 -38.91
C LYS A 38 -47.25 22.70 -38.03
N LEU A 39 -46.49 22.41 -36.96
CA LEU A 39 -46.03 23.41 -35.99
C LEU A 39 -45.03 24.41 -36.59
N LEU A 40 -44.27 23.98 -37.60
CA LEU A 40 -43.29 24.80 -38.30
C LEU A 40 -43.84 25.41 -39.60
N GLU A 41 -45.12 25.18 -39.93
CA GLU A 41 -45.78 25.56 -41.19
C GLU A 41 -44.94 25.25 -42.45
N LEU A 42 -44.34 24.05 -42.48
CA LEU A 42 -43.49 23.63 -43.61
C LEU A 42 -44.34 23.42 -44.88
N ASP A 43 -43.82 23.82 -46.04
CA ASP A 43 -44.55 23.73 -47.31
C ASP A 43 -44.82 22.27 -47.71
N GLU A 44 -46.09 21.87 -47.70
CA GLU A 44 -46.53 20.54 -48.16
C GLU A 44 -46.16 20.25 -49.63
N ASN A 45 -45.85 21.28 -50.43
CA ASN A 45 -45.39 21.13 -51.82
C ASN A 45 -43.90 20.77 -51.93
N ASP A 46 -43.06 21.11 -50.92
CA ASP A 46 -41.68 20.61 -50.81
C ASP A 46 -41.59 19.54 -49.71
N GLU A 47 -42.17 18.38 -50.02
CA GLU A 47 -42.12 17.17 -49.18
C GLU A 47 -40.67 16.74 -48.87
N LYS A 48 -39.68 17.11 -49.69
CA LYS A 48 -38.28 16.72 -49.50
C LYS A 48 -37.58 17.61 -48.48
N GLN A 49 -37.66 18.94 -48.63
CA GLN A 49 -37.08 19.88 -47.67
C GLN A 49 -37.78 19.75 -46.31
N SER A 50 -39.11 19.64 -46.30
CA SER A 50 -39.90 19.42 -45.09
C SER A 50 -39.47 18.15 -44.33
N ALA A 51 -39.26 17.03 -45.04
CA ALA A 51 -38.78 15.80 -44.43
C ALA A 51 -37.32 15.91 -43.93
N GLU A 52 -36.46 16.67 -44.61
CA GLU A 52 -35.08 16.90 -44.19
C GLU A 52 -35.00 17.72 -42.89
N ILE A 53 -35.79 18.79 -42.78
CA ILE A 53 -35.91 19.62 -41.57
C ILE A 53 -36.37 18.76 -40.39
N VAL A 54 -37.45 17.99 -40.56
CA VAL A 54 -37.98 17.11 -39.50
C VAL A 54 -36.99 16.01 -39.12
N LYS A 55 -36.35 15.36 -40.11
CA LYS A 55 -35.31 14.33 -39.87
C LYS A 55 -34.13 14.91 -39.09
N ASN A 56 -33.70 16.14 -39.38
CA ASN A 56 -32.62 16.78 -38.65
C ASN A 56 -33.03 17.26 -37.26
N LEU A 57 -34.26 17.72 -37.04
CA LEU A 57 -34.76 18.05 -35.70
C LEU A 57 -34.83 16.83 -34.77
N LEU A 58 -35.38 15.71 -35.26
CA LEU A 58 -35.46 14.47 -34.50
C LEU A 58 -34.06 13.86 -34.19
N LYS A 59 -33.05 14.18 -35.02
CA LYS A 59 -31.69 13.66 -34.89
C LYS A 59 -30.74 14.57 -34.10
N ASN A 60 -30.84 15.88 -34.28
CA ASN A 60 -29.86 16.88 -33.81
C ASN A 60 -30.49 17.90 -32.83
N GLY A 61 -31.76 17.71 -32.46
CA GLY A 61 -32.49 18.58 -31.56
C GLY A 61 -32.85 19.94 -32.16
N ARG A 62 -33.53 20.75 -31.35
CA ARG A 62 -34.03 22.08 -31.71
C ARG A 62 -32.95 23.02 -32.27
N VAL A 63 -31.70 22.89 -31.82
CA VAL A 63 -30.56 23.69 -32.32
C VAL A 63 -30.31 23.49 -33.82
N SER A 64 -30.72 22.37 -34.44
CA SER A 64 -30.62 22.24 -35.89
C SER A 64 -31.56 23.16 -36.67
N LEU A 65 -32.59 23.73 -36.03
CA LEU A 65 -33.47 24.72 -36.68
C LEU A 65 -32.69 25.97 -37.11
N ILE A 66 -31.54 26.27 -36.49
CA ILE A 66 -30.67 27.40 -36.83
C ILE A 66 -30.17 27.31 -38.28
N SER A 67 -29.87 26.11 -38.81
CA SER A 67 -29.44 25.95 -40.21
C SER A 67 -30.57 26.09 -41.22
N TYR A 68 -31.82 26.17 -40.76
CA TYR A 68 -33.03 26.31 -41.56
C TYR A 68 -33.75 27.63 -41.31
N LYS A 69 -33.09 28.60 -40.65
CA LYS A 69 -33.70 29.89 -40.30
C LYS A 69 -34.24 30.65 -41.52
N ASP A 70 -33.54 30.58 -42.64
CA ASP A 70 -33.92 31.27 -43.89
C ASP A 70 -34.98 30.49 -44.70
N ASP A 71 -35.24 29.23 -44.33
CA ASP A 71 -36.26 28.34 -44.93
C ASP A 71 -37.60 28.35 -44.17
N LEU A 72 -37.70 29.17 -43.10
CA LEU A 72 -38.84 29.20 -42.18
C LEU A 72 -39.44 30.61 -42.08
N ILE A 73 -40.72 30.68 -41.72
CA ILE A 73 -41.36 31.95 -41.37
C ILE A 73 -40.68 32.48 -40.10
N LEU A 74 -40.09 33.68 -40.18
CA LEU A 74 -39.25 34.24 -39.12
C LEU A 74 -39.98 34.35 -37.77
N GLU A 75 -41.27 34.67 -37.76
CA GLU A 75 -42.10 34.72 -36.56
C GLU A 75 -42.24 33.35 -35.87
N ILE A 76 -42.42 32.29 -36.67
CA ILE A 76 -42.50 30.90 -36.19
C ILE A 76 -41.14 30.43 -35.68
N TYR A 77 -40.06 30.75 -36.39
CA TYR A 77 -38.69 30.47 -35.93
C TYR A 77 -38.42 31.15 -34.58
N ASP A 78 -38.67 32.46 -34.47
CA ASP A 78 -38.42 33.22 -33.24
C ASP A 78 -39.36 32.80 -32.10
N GLU A 79 -40.56 32.28 -32.39
CA GLU A 79 -41.44 31.67 -31.39
C GLU A 79 -40.92 30.30 -30.91
N GLN A 80 -40.62 29.39 -31.84
CA GLN A 80 -40.21 28.02 -31.50
C GLN A 80 -38.80 27.95 -30.90
N MET A 81 -37.97 28.99 -31.08
CA MET A 81 -36.66 29.13 -30.41
C MET A 81 -36.74 29.71 -28.97
N LYS A 82 -37.90 30.18 -28.49
CA LYS A 82 -38.06 30.61 -27.07
C LYS A 82 -37.96 29.44 -26.11
N ASN A 83 -37.50 29.68 -24.88
CA ASN A 83 -37.50 28.64 -23.85
C ASN A 83 -38.94 28.23 -23.49
N GLY A 84 -39.19 26.92 -23.44
CA GLY A 84 -40.53 26.37 -23.18
C GLY A 84 -41.48 26.41 -24.38
N SER A 85 -40.96 26.50 -25.62
CA SER A 85 -41.77 26.42 -26.83
C SER A 85 -42.45 25.06 -27.01
N GLU A 86 -43.52 25.05 -27.81
CA GLU A 86 -44.25 23.83 -28.18
C GLU A 86 -43.33 22.83 -28.90
N LEU A 87 -42.41 23.32 -29.76
CA LEU A 87 -41.40 22.49 -30.44
C LEU A 87 -40.51 21.75 -29.43
N LEU A 88 -40.01 22.46 -28.41
CA LEU A 88 -39.15 21.85 -27.39
C LEU A 88 -39.92 20.78 -26.60
N GLN A 89 -41.19 21.03 -26.26
CA GLN A 89 -42.00 20.06 -25.53
C GLN A 89 -42.39 18.85 -26.40
N LEU A 90 -42.65 19.06 -27.70
CA LEU A 90 -42.93 17.98 -28.66
C LEU A 90 -41.71 17.06 -28.85
N LEU A 91 -40.51 17.64 -29.01
CA LEU A 91 -39.26 16.88 -29.08
C LEU A 91 -38.96 16.12 -27.77
N LYS A 92 -39.25 16.70 -26.60
CA LYS A 92 -39.14 16.00 -25.30
C LYS A 92 -40.09 14.80 -25.21
N ASN A 93 -41.35 14.97 -25.63
CA ASN A 93 -42.34 13.90 -25.66
C ASN A 93 -41.89 12.76 -26.60
N HIS A 94 -41.40 13.11 -27.79
CA HIS A 94 -40.87 12.15 -28.75
C HIS A 94 -39.69 11.34 -28.20
N HIS A 95 -38.68 12.00 -27.63
CA HIS A 95 -37.53 11.28 -27.06
C HIS A 95 -37.92 10.43 -25.85
N ARG A 96 -38.88 10.87 -25.03
CA ARG A 96 -39.45 10.05 -23.95
C ARG A 96 -40.13 8.78 -24.49
N GLU A 97 -41.03 8.91 -25.47
CA GLU A 97 -41.68 7.75 -26.09
C GLU A 97 -40.66 6.81 -26.73
N LEU A 98 -39.64 7.37 -27.39
CA LEU A 98 -38.52 6.59 -27.94
C LEU A 98 -37.77 5.82 -26.85
N TRP A 99 -37.47 6.44 -25.70
CA TRP A 99 -36.79 5.77 -24.59
C TRP A 99 -37.65 4.63 -24.00
N GLU A 100 -38.93 4.90 -23.77
CA GLU A 100 -39.87 3.91 -23.22
C GLU A 100 -40.11 2.74 -24.19
N THR A 101 -40.30 3.03 -25.48
CA THR A 101 -40.65 2.01 -26.49
C THR A 101 -39.44 1.27 -27.07
N GLN A 102 -38.31 1.94 -27.34
CA GLN A 102 -37.12 1.33 -27.95
C GLN A 102 -36.20 0.68 -26.91
N TYR A 103 -35.94 1.36 -25.78
CA TYR A 103 -35.03 0.88 -24.75
C TYR A 103 -35.76 0.21 -23.59
N GLY A 104 -36.85 0.80 -23.09
CA GLY A 104 -37.62 0.27 -21.95
C GLY A 104 -38.32 -1.07 -22.22
N THR A 105 -38.70 -1.36 -23.47
CA THR A 105 -39.24 -2.69 -23.84
C THR A 105 -38.15 -3.75 -23.99
N LYS A 106 -36.96 -3.38 -24.47
CA LYS A 106 -35.82 -4.28 -24.72
C LYS A 106 -35.03 -4.57 -23.44
N PHE A 107 -34.97 -3.60 -22.52
CA PHE A 107 -34.15 -3.63 -21.32
C PHE A 107 -35.00 -3.27 -20.09
N SER A 108 -35.53 -4.30 -19.41
CA SER A 108 -36.37 -4.11 -18.20
C SER A 108 -35.66 -3.31 -17.10
N TRP A 109 -34.35 -3.49 -16.93
CA TRP A 109 -33.53 -2.71 -15.98
C TRP A 109 -33.51 -1.21 -16.31
N PHE A 110 -33.55 -0.84 -17.60
CA PHE A 110 -33.56 0.57 -18.01
C PHE A 110 -34.93 1.19 -17.72
N ARG A 111 -36.01 0.44 -17.92
CA ARG A 111 -37.35 0.86 -17.49
C ARG A 111 -37.39 1.11 -15.98
N SER A 112 -36.87 0.18 -15.19
CA SER A 112 -36.79 0.32 -13.73
C SER A 112 -35.94 1.52 -13.29
N LEU A 113 -34.83 1.80 -13.99
CA LEU A 113 -34.01 3.00 -13.75
C LEU A 113 -34.81 4.29 -13.96
N ILE A 114 -35.55 4.38 -15.07
CA ILE A 114 -36.39 5.55 -15.36
C ILE A 114 -37.47 5.69 -14.28
N GLU A 115 -38.18 4.61 -13.94
CA GLU A 115 -39.21 4.60 -12.89
C GLU A 115 -38.66 4.94 -11.48
N GLU A 116 -37.41 4.56 -11.16
CA GLU A 116 -36.71 4.95 -9.92
C GLU A 116 -36.36 6.45 -9.92
N ILE A 117 -35.72 6.95 -10.98
CA ILE A 117 -35.31 8.35 -11.06
C ILE A 117 -36.53 9.29 -11.18
N GLU A 118 -37.62 8.91 -11.85
CA GLU A 118 -38.84 9.75 -11.87
C GLU A 118 -39.45 9.93 -10.47
N LYS A 119 -39.26 8.93 -9.60
CA LYS A 119 -39.76 8.93 -8.23
C LYS A 119 -38.82 9.64 -7.25
N GLU A 120 -37.51 9.51 -7.43
CA GLU A 120 -36.49 10.10 -6.55
C GLU A 120 -36.07 11.53 -6.97
N ALA A 121 -35.96 11.80 -8.28
CA ALA A 121 -35.41 13.03 -8.87
C ALA A 121 -35.98 13.32 -10.28
N GLY A 122 -37.31 13.48 -10.39
CA GLY A 122 -38.01 13.61 -11.68
C GLY A 122 -37.65 14.87 -12.50
N ASP A 123 -37.07 15.88 -11.88
CA ASP A 123 -36.47 17.04 -12.53
C ASP A 123 -35.22 16.67 -13.33
N VAL A 124 -34.41 15.71 -12.88
CA VAL A 124 -33.21 15.21 -13.60
C VAL A 124 -33.60 14.62 -14.97
N ILE A 125 -34.63 13.77 -15.01
CA ILE A 125 -35.14 13.22 -16.28
C ILE A 125 -35.66 14.33 -17.19
N ASN A 126 -36.36 15.32 -16.63
CA ASN A 126 -36.83 16.46 -17.41
C ASN A 126 -35.65 17.31 -17.95
N CYS A 127 -34.57 17.47 -17.19
CA CYS A 127 -33.33 18.11 -17.65
C CYS A 127 -32.65 17.32 -18.77
N VAL A 128 -32.45 16.01 -18.65
CA VAL A 128 -31.82 15.20 -19.71
C VAL A 128 -32.69 15.15 -20.97
N LEU A 129 -34.02 15.00 -20.83
CA LEU A 129 -34.94 15.10 -21.97
C LEU A 129 -34.88 16.48 -22.62
N THR A 130 -34.75 17.56 -21.84
CA THR A 130 -34.59 18.93 -22.38
C THR A 130 -33.27 19.08 -23.13
N ARG A 131 -32.13 18.62 -22.59
CA ARG A 131 -30.83 18.61 -23.30
C ARG A 131 -30.88 17.77 -24.57
N THR A 132 -31.56 16.62 -24.53
CA THR A 132 -31.73 15.74 -25.69
C THR A 132 -32.60 16.40 -26.76
N ALA A 133 -33.71 17.02 -26.38
CA ALA A 133 -34.57 17.76 -27.30
C ALA A 133 -33.91 19.03 -27.86
N GLU A 134 -32.99 19.66 -27.11
CA GLU A 134 -32.27 20.85 -27.55
C GLU A 134 -31.12 20.52 -28.52
N TYR A 135 -30.32 19.49 -28.21
CA TYR A 135 -29.05 19.21 -28.90
C TYR A 135 -28.95 17.83 -29.58
N GLY A 136 -29.98 16.98 -29.46
CA GLY A 136 -30.07 15.65 -30.05
C GLY A 136 -28.80 14.81 -29.90
N ASN A 137 -28.29 14.33 -31.03
CA ASN A 137 -27.10 13.48 -31.12
C ASN A 137 -25.80 14.11 -30.63
N LYS A 138 -25.74 15.40 -30.26
CA LYS A 138 -24.55 15.97 -29.60
C LYS A 138 -24.17 15.17 -28.34
N TYR A 139 -25.17 14.75 -27.57
CA TYR A 139 -25.00 13.96 -26.36
C TYR A 139 -25.43 12.50 -26.50
N MET A 140 -25.93 12.06 -27.66
CA MET A 140 -26.17 10.64 -27.98
C MET A 140 -25.05 10.12 -28.88
N LYS A 141 -24.01 9.55 -28.26
CA LYS A 141 -22.86 8.94 -28.96
C LYS A 141 -23.26 7.58 -29.55
N SER A 142 -22.28 6.78 -29.99
CA SER A 142 -22.48 5.51 -30.70
C SER A 142 -23.31 4.45 -29.95
N CYS A 143 -23.55 4.59 -28.65
CA CYS A 143 -24.61 3.88 -27.94
C CYS A 143 -25.51 4.90 -27.20
N PRO A 144 -26.73 5.16 -27.69
CA PRO A 144 -27.68 6.06 -27.03
C PRO A 144 -28.06 5.58 -25.62
N LEU A 145 -28.19 4.27 -25.40
CA LEU A 145 -28.52 3.71 -24.07
C LEU A 145 -27.47 4.11 -23.01
N LEU A 146 -26.19 3.91 -23.30
CA LEU A 146 -25.09 4.35 -22.43
C LEU A 146 -25.07 5.87 -22.29
N SER A 147 -25.37 6.60 -23.37
CA SER A 147 -25.40 8.06 -23.38
C SER A 147 -26.49 8.63 -22.46
N ILE A 148 -27.67 8.02 -22.43
CA ILE A 148 -28.78 8.39 -21.54
C ILE A 148 -28.41 8.06 -20.09
N VAL A 149 -27.92 6.84 -19.82
CA VAL A 149 -27.55 6.43 -18.46
C VAL A 149 -26.42 7.30 -17.89
N ILE A 150 -25.43 7.70 -18.69
CA ILE A 150 -24.43 8.68 -18.25
C ILE A 150 -25.11 10.03 -17.94
N GLN A 151 -25.90 10.60 -18.85
CA GLN A 151 -26.54 11.90 -18.58
C GLN A 151 -27.45 11.92 -17.33
N LEU A 152 -28.06 10.79 -16.98
CA LEU A 152 -28.88 10.62 -15.78
C LEU A 152 -28.07 10.52 -14.46
N LEU A 153 -26.79 10.17 -14.51
CA LEU A 153 -25.94 9.99 -13.33
C LEU A 153 -25.12 11.24 -12.95
N PHE A 154 -25.02 12.22 -13.85
CA PHE A 154 -24.18 13.41 -13.73
C PHE A 154 -25.01 14.70 -13.69
N GLU A 155 -25.90 14.78 -12.70
CA GLU A 155 -26.90 15.84 -12.51
C GLU A 155 -26.29 17.25 -12.40
N SER A 156 -25.14 17.40 -11.74
CA SER A 156 -24.58 18.69 -11.31
C SER A 156 -23.84 19.50 -12.38
N LEU A 157 -23.71 19.00 -13.61
CA LEU A 157 -22.95 19.66 -14.67
C LEU A 157 -23.75 20.78 -15.35
N SER A 158 -23.19 21.98 -15.38
CA SER A 158 -23.73 23.09 -16.18
C SER A 158 -23.63 22.76 -17.67
N ASP A 159 -24.54 23.27 -18.51
CA ASP A 159 -24.56 22.93 -19.94
C ASP A 159 -23.28 23.32 -20.71
N ASN A 160 -22.51 24.29 -20.18
CA ASN A 160 -21.19 24.66 -20.72
C ASN A 160 -20.10 23.64 -20.35
N ASP A 161 -20.10 23.14 -19.11
CA ASP A 161 -19.12 22.16 -18.65
C ASP A 161 -19.44 20.75 -19.19
N MET A 162 -20.73 20.47 -19.41
CA MET A 162 -21.26 19.18 -19.85
C MET A 162 -20.60 18.67 -21.11
N SER A 163 -20.33 19.51 -22.13
CA SER A 163 -19.82 19.00 -23.41
C SER A 163 -18.42 18.40 -23.31
N THR A 164 -17.52 19.00 -22.52
CA THR A 164 -16.15 18.49 -22.35
C THR A 164 -16.11 17.40 -21.28
N ALA A 165 -16.86 17.56 -20.19
CA ALA A 165 -16.96 16.55 -19.14
C ALA A 165 -17.57 15.25 -19.66
N PHE A 166 -18.68 15.31 -20.40
CA PHE A 166 -19.36 14.15 -20.98
C PHE A 166 -18.48 13.40 -21.97
N ASP A 167 -17.74 14.09 -22.84
CA ASP A 167 -16.83 13.44 -23.78
C ASP A 167 -15.66 12.75 -23.06
N ASN A 168 -15.16 13.33 -21.97
CA ASN A 168 -14.15 12.69 -21.12
C ASN A 168 -14.71 11.46 -20.39
N ILE A 169 -15.87 11.59 -19.74
CA ILE A 169 -16.58 10.49 -19.04
C ILE A 169 -16.89 9.36 -20.01
N TRP A 170 -17.43 9.67 -21.19
CA TRP A 170 -17.71 8.71 -22.25
C TRP A 170 -16.45 7.96 -22.67
N ASN A 171 -15.38 8.69 -23.01
CA ASN A 171 -14.12 8.08 -23.45
C ASN A 171 -13.47 7.23 -22.34
N SER A 172 -13.55 7.66 -21.09
CA SER A 172 -12.99 6.92 -19.95
C SER A 172 -13.79 5.64 -19.66
N LEU A 173 -15.12 5.72 -19.59
CA LEU A 173 -15.98 4.55 -19.36
C LEU A 173 -15.92 3.54 -20.52
N THR A 174 -15.81 4.01 -21.77
CA THR A 174 -15.76 3.13 -22.97
C THR A 174 -14.38 2.52 -23.25
N ASN A 175 -13.29 3.08 -22.71
CA ASN A 175 -11.95 2.49 -22.82
C ASN A 175 -11.56 1.66 -21.58
N ASP A 176 -11.82 2.19 -20.38
CA ASP A 176 -11.32 1.70 -19.09
C ASP A 176 -12.41 1.06 -18.20
N GLY A 177 -13.66 1.01 -18.69
CA GLY A 177 -14.79 0.31 -18.05
C GLY A 177 -15.36 1.03 -16.82
N LEU A 178 -16.27 0.37 -16.11
CA LEU A 178 -16.97 0.93 -14.94
C LEU A 178 -16.03 1.46 -13.87
N GLN A 179 -14.87 0.83 -13.63
CA GLN A 179 -13.92 1.25 -12.60
C GLN A 179 -13.44 2.70 -12.78
N SER A 180 -13.40 3.21 -14.02
CA SER A 180 -12.99 4.58 -14.31
C SER A 180 -13.99 5.64 -13.81
N ILE A 181 -15.23 5.27 -13.46
CA ILE A 181 -16.20 6.17 -12.84
C ILE A 181 -15.65 6.87 -11.58
N THR A 182 -14.76 6.19 -10.86
CA THR A 182 -14.11 6.71 -9.64
C THR A 182 -13.24 7.95 -9.89
N GLN A 183 -12.78 8.17 -11.14
CA GLN A 183 -12.07 9.39 -11.56
C GLN A 183 -13.00 10.61 -11.59
N TYR A 184 -14.32 10.40 -11.62
CA TYR A 184 -15.35 11.43 -11.73
C TYR A 184 -16.23 11.52 -10.47
N ALA A 185 -15.75 10.99 -9.33
CA ALA A 185 -16.45 11.03 -8.05
C ALA A 185 -16.84 12.45 -7.59
N GLU A 186 -16.15 13.49 -8.06
CA GLU A 186 -16.46 14.90 -7.78
C GLU A 186 -17.71 15.42 -8.52
N TYR A 187 -18.15 14.72 -9.56
CA TYR A 187 -19.30 15.07 -10.40
C TYR A 187 -20.53 14.16 -10.19
N ILE A 188 -20.42 13.17 -9.30
CA ILE A 188 -21.45 12.17 -9.02
C ILE A 188 -21.72 12.18 -7.53
N ILE A 189 -22.99 12.18 -7.13
CA ILE A 189 -23.36 12.04 -5.71
C ILE A 189 -22.82 10.69 -5.20
N GLU A 190 -22.08 10.70 -4.09
CA GLU A 190 -21.36 9.52 -3.57
C GLU A 190 -22.27 8.30 -3.38
N GLU A 191 -23.52 8.51 -2.94
CA GLU A 191 -24.54 7.45 -2.85
C GLU A 191 -24.88 6.83 -4.20
N ILE A 192 -25.03 7.63 -5.26
CA ILE A 192 -25.29 7.16 -6.63
C ILE A 192 -24.07 6.40 -7.16
N MET A 193 -22.85 6.92 -6.96
CA MET A 193 -21.62 6.23 -7.34
C MET A 193 -21.51 4.87 -6.64
N ASN A 194 -21.82 4.81 -5.34
CA ASN A 194 -21.85 3.57 -4.57
C ASN A 194 -22.97 2.62 -5.04
N LYS A 195 -24.17 3.11 -5.39
CA LYS A 195 -25.22 2.31 -6.06
C LYS A 195 -24.71 1.69 -7.38
N GLN A 196 -23.92 2.41 -8.18
CA GLN A 196 -23.36 1.88 -9.44
C GLN A 196 -22.21 0.86 -9.24
N LEU A 197 -21.37 1.06 -8.22
CA LEU A 197 -20.21 0.21 -7.93
C LEU A 197 -20.54 -1.02 -7.07
N ALA A 198 -21.65 -1.00 -6.33
CA ALA A 198 -22.05 -2.09 -5.45
C ALA A 198 -22.45 -3.33 -6.26
N LYS A 199 -21.61 -4.38 -6.19
CA LYS A 199 -22.03 -5.76 -6.48
C LYS A 199 -22.90 -6.24 -5.33
N THR A 200 -24.21 -5.98 -5.42
CA THR A 200 -25.19 -6.40 -4.41
C THR A 200 -25.15 -7.92 -4.24
N VAL A 201 -24.87 -8.36 -2.99
CA VAL A 201 -24.54 -9.76 -2.66
C VAL A 201 -25.61 -10.79 -3.07
N ASN A 202 -26.84 -10.35 -3.33
CA ASN A 202 -27.98 -11.19 -3.70
C ASN A 202 -28.44 -11.06 -5.16
N GLU A 203 -27.94 -10.11 -5.96
CA GLU A 203 -28.39 -9.89 -7.33
C GLU A 203 -27.22 -10.02 -8.31
N LYS A 204 -27.36 -10.91 -9.30
CA LYS A 204 -26.35 -11.14 -10.37
C LYS A 204 -26.26 -10.01 -11.39
N LEU A 205 -27.01 -8.94 -11.21
CA LEU A 205 -27.11 -7.80 -12.12
C LEU A 205 -26.37 -6.64 -11.47
N GLY A 206 -25.28 -6.19 -12.07
CA GLY A 206 -24.60 -4.97 -11.63
C GLY A 206 -25.46 -3.72 -11.90
N GLY A 207 -25.01 -2.58 -11.39
CA GLY A 207 -25.75 -1.31 -11.49
C GLY A 207 -26.11 -0.90 -12.94
N PRO A 208 -27.09 0.00 -13.12
CA PRO A 208 -27.55 0.44 -14.43
C PRO A 208 -26.44 0.86 -15.41
N LEU A 209 -25.37 1.52 -14.95
CA LEU A 209 -24.23 1.88 -15.78
C LEU A 209 -23.40 0.66 -16.24
N PHE A 210 -23.21 -0.33 -15.37
CA PHE A 210 -22.59 -1.59 -15.75
C PHE A 210 -23.40 -2.29 -16.84
N MET A 211 -24.72 -2.33 -16.69
CA MET A 211 -25.61 -2.94 -17.68
C MET A 211 -25.60 -2.17 -19.02
N ALA A 212 -25.54 -0.84 -18.99
CA ALA A 212 -25.37 -0.01 -20.19
C ALA A 212 -24.03 -0.25 -20.89
N LEU A 213 -22.94 -0.39 -20.13
CA LEU A 213 -21.61 -0.72 -20.65
C LEU A 213 -21.57 -2.12 -21.28
N ARG A 214 -22.21 -3.13 -20.67
CA ARG A 214 -22.38 -4.45 -21.30
C ARG A 214 -23.03 -4.34 -22.68
N GLU A 215 -24.10 -3.56 -22.83
CA GLU A 215 -24.75 -3.41 -24.14
C GLU A 215 -23.90 -2.61 -25.14
N TYR A 216 -23.10 -1.64 -24.69
CA TYR A 216 -22.11 -0.96 -25.53
C TYR A 216 -21.04 -1.94 -26.08
N TYR A 217 -20.47 -2.78 -25.21
CA TYR A 217 -19.41 -3.73 -25.58
C TYR A 217 -19.92 -4.97 -26.32
N ARG A 218 -21.17 -5.41 -26.10
CA ARG A 218 -21.71 -6.73 -26.51
C ARG A 218 -21.40 -7.08 -27.96
N ASN A 219 -21.84 -6.24 -28.89
CA ASN A 219 -21.78 -6.57 -30.32
C ASN A 219 -20.33 -6.71 -30.81
N GLU A 220 -19.49 -5.73 -30.48
CA GLU A 220 -18.11 -5.68 -30.96
C GLU A 220 -17.22 -6.73 -30.25
N LEU A 221 -17.41 -6.95 -28.95
CA LEU A 221 -16.69 -7.99 -28.22
C LEU A 221 -17.07 -9.38 -28.74
N PHE A 222 -18.35 -9.65 -28.99
CA PHE A 222 -18.79 -10.95 -29.49
C PHE A 222 -18.30 -11.20 -30.92
N ARG A 223 -18.22 -10.14 -31.76
CA ARG A 223 -17.60 -10.17 -33.08
C ARG A 223 -16.12 -10.53 -32.98
N ILE A 224 -15.34 -9.83 -32.15
CA ILE A 224 -13.90 -10.04 -32.00
C ILE A 224 -13.58 -11.41 -31.38
N LEU A 225 -14.33 -11.87 -30.36
CA LEU A 225 -14.15 -13.20 -29.79
C LEU A 225 -14.38 -14.29 -30.84
N LYS A 226 -15.41 -14.14 -31.69
CA LYS A 226 -15.72 -15.06 -32.79
C LYS A 226 -14.61 -15.06 -33.85
N GLU A 227 -14.13 -13.89 -34.25
CA GLU A 227 -13.03 -13.73 -35.23
C GLU A 227 -11.68 -14.22 -34.69
N SER A 228 -11.46 -14.13 -33.38
CA SER A 228 -10.28 -14.66 -32.68
C SER A 228 -10.34 -16.19 -32.45
N GLY A 229 -11.38 -16.85 -32.96
CA GLY A 229 -11.61 -18.29 -32.79
C GLY A 229 -11.95 -18.71 -31.36
N VAL A 230 -12.31 -17.78 -30.48
CA VAL A 230 -12.75 -18.09 -29.11
C VAL A 230 -14.15 -18.69 -29.17
N VAL A 231 -14.28 -19.98 -28.87
CA VAL A 231 -15.58 -20.66 -28.80
C VAL A 231 -16.25 -20.30 -27.47
N ASN A 232 -17.52 -19.88 -27.51
CA ASN A 232 -18.31 -19.60 -26.31
C ASN A 232 -18.61 -20.91 -25.53
N ARG A 233 -17.71 -21.30 -24.63
CA ARG A 233 -17.89 -22.42 -23.69
C ARG A 233 -18.15 -21.87 -22.29
N ASN A 234 -19.08 -22.45 -21.55
CA ASN A 234 -19.37 -22.11 -20.15
C ASN A 234 -19.61 -20.60 -19.91
N SER A 235 -20.39 -19.95 -20.78
CA SER A 235 -20.66 -18.51 -20.74
C SER A 235 -19.40 -17.62 -20.75
N LEU A 236 -18.31 -18.07 -21.41
CA LEU A 236 -17.09 -17.29 -21.56
C LEU A 236 -17.35 -15.93 -22.25
N TYR A 237 -18.31 -15.84 -23.16
CA TYR A 237 -18.68 -14.57 -23.78
C TYR A 237 -19.30 -13.60 -22.78
N ASP A 238 -20.19 -14.07 -21.89
CA ASP A 238 -20.78 -13.25 -20.84
C ASP A 238 -19.73 -12.85 -19.79
N LEU A 239 -18.83 -13.78 -19.41
CA LEU A 239 -17.70 -13.48 -18.52
C LEU A 239 -16.76 -12.44 -19.12
N ALA A 240 -16.42 -12.56 -20.41
CA ALA A 240 -15.62 -11.57 -21.11
C ALA A 240 -16.32 -10.21 -21.15
N LEU A 241 -17.64 -10.21 -21.38
CA LEU A 241 -18.46 -9.01 -21.40
C LEU A 241 -18.51 -8.33 -20.02
N ASP A 242 -18.62 -9.11 -18.95
CA ASP A 242 -18.59 -8.62 -17.58
C ASP A 242 -17.21 -8.02 -17.24
N CYS A 243 -16.12 -8.72 -17.58
CA CYS A 243 -14.77 -8.23 -17.36
C CYS A 243 -14.45 -6.95 -18.17
N VAL A 244 -14.92 -6.84 -19.42
CA VAL A 244 -14.73 -5.64 -20.25
C VAL A 244 -15.65 -4.49 -19.80
N ALA A 245 -16.88 -4.78 -19.38
CA ALA A 245 -17.76 -3.78 -18.78
C ALA A 245 -17.22 -3.24 -17.45
N GLU A 246 -16.55 -4.07 -16.65
CA GLU A 246 -15.97 -3.66 -15.37
C GLU A 246 -14.62 -2.93 -15.53
N CYS A 247 -13.71 -3.45 -16.35
CA CYS A 247 -12.30 -3.06 -16.39
C CYS A 247 -11.82 -2.51 -17.76
N GLY A 248 -12.73 -2.33 -18.71
CA GLY A 248 -12.43 -1.83 -20.05
C GLY A 248 -11.80 -2.87 -20.98
N TRP A 249 -11.56 -2.49 -22.24
CA TRP A 249 -11.14 -3.42 -23.29
C TRP A 249 -9.86 -4.18 -22.97
N ILE A 250 -8.81 -3.50 -22.49
CA ILE A 250 -7.49 -4.10 -22.28
C ILE A 250 -7.49 -5.01 -21.04
N ASN A 251 -7.89 -4.47 -19.88
CA ASN A 251 -7.79 -5.21 -18.63
C ASN A 251 -8.86 -6.29 -18.54
N GLY A 252 -10.08 -6.01 -19.04
CA GLY A 252 -11.15 -7.00 -19.14
C GLY A 252 -10.78 -8.18 -20.03
N SER A 253 -10.15 -7.95 -21.19
CA SER A 253 -9.66 -9.04 -22.05
C SER A 253 -8.57 -9.87 -21.35
N LYS A 254 -7.61 -9.23 -20.66
CA LYS A 254 -6.57 -9.96 -19.90
C LYS A 254 -7.16 -10.90 -18.83
N MET A 255 -8.27 -10.55 -18.20
CA MET A 255 -8.89 -11.41 -17.18
C MET A 255 -9.38 -12.77 -17.73
N ILE A 256 -9.66 -12.89 -19.03
CA ILE A 256 -10.04 -14.16 -19.66
C ILE A 256 -8.87 -14.98 -20.25
N GLU A 257 -7.61 -14.52 -20.14
CA GLU A 257 -6.41 -15.22 -20.64
C GLU A 257 -6.40 -16.69 -20.22
N ARG A 258 -6.62 -16.96 -18.93
CA ARG A 258 -6.63 -18.32 -18.32
C ARG A 258 -7.83 -19.19 -18.75
N LYS A 259 -8.76 -18.66 -19.55
CA LYS A 259 -9.95 -19.35 -20.07
C LYS A 259 -9.89 -19.54 -21.59
N THR A 260 -8.90 -18.97 -22.25
CA THR A 260 -8.66 -19.08 -23.71
C THR A 260 -7.37 -19.85 -23.99
N THR A 261 -7.20 -20.35 -25.22
CA THR A 261 -5.88 -20.86 -25.66
C THR A 261 -4.97 -19.67 -25.93
N LYS A 262 -3.66 -19.82 -25.67
CA LYS A 262 -2.68 -18.73 -25.88
C LYS A 262 -2.78 -18.11 -27.29
N ARG A 263 -2.87 -18.93 -28.34
CA ARG A 263 -3.03 -18.47 -29.73
C ARG A 263 -4.29 -17.59 -29.94
N ASN A 264 -5.41 -17.96 -29.34
CA ASN A 264 -6.66 -17.21 -29.48
C ASN A 264 -6.62 -15.93 -28.63
N PHE A 265 -5.96 -15.98 -27.47
CA PHE A 265 -5.71 -14.82 -26.63
C PHE A 265 -4.79 -13.79 -27.30
N ASP A 266 -3.67 -14.24 -27.87
CA ASP A 266 -2.74 -13.39 -28.62
C ASP A 266 -3.48 -12.71 -29.79
N THR A 267 -4.31 -13.46 -30.53
CA THR A 267 -5.18 -12.92 -31.60
C THR A 267 -6.18 -11.87 -31.09
N LEU A 268 -6.87 -12.16 -29.98
CA LEU A 268 -7.82 -11.24 -29.33
C LEU A 268 -7.13 -9.94 -28.91
N MET A 269 -5.96 -10.03 -28.27
CA MET A 269 -5.19 -8.86 -27.85
C MET A 269 -4.69 -8.05 -29.04
N ASP A 270 -4.35 -8.69 -30.16
CA ASP A 270 -4.02 -8.02 -31.42
C ASP A 270 -5.19 -7.20 -31.98
N PHE A 271 -6.42 -7.72 -31.92
CA PHE A 271 -7.63 -6.97 -32.31
C PHE A 271 -7.90 -5.80 -31.36
N VAL A 272 -7.84 -6.02 -30.04
CA VAL A 272 -8.03 -4.98 -29.01
C VAL A 272 -7.00 -3.86 -29.17
N ASN A 273 -5.73 -4.20 -29.39
CA ASN A 273 -4.66 -3.21 -29.62
C ASN A 273 -4.84 -2.44 -30.94
N LYS A 274 -5.36 -3.08 -32.00
CA LYS A 274 -5.71 -2.39 -33.26
C LYS A 274 -6.86 -1.41 -33.06
N MET A 275 -7.94 -1.80 -32.38
CA MET A 275 -9.05 -0.90 -32.06
C MET A 275 -8.59 0.33 -31.27
N LYS A 276 -7.76 0.12 -30.23
CA LYS A 276 -7.23 1.25 -29.44
C LYS A 276 -6.49 2.25 -30.32
N ARG A 277 -5.57 1.77 -31.17
CA ARG A 277 -4.84 2.63 -32.14
C ARG A 277 -5.79 3.37 -33.08
N SER A 278 -6.86 2.73 -33.56
CA SER A 278 -7.87 3.40 -34.40
C SER A 278 -8.64 4.50 -33.66
N ASN A 279 -8.95 4.32 -32.37
CA ASN A 279 -9.62 5.32 -31.54
C ASN A 279 -8.68 6.48 -31.16
N ASP A 280 -7.40 6.19 -30.90
CA ASP A 280 -6.36 7.19 -30.65
C ASP A 280 -6.10 8.05 -31.92
N LEU A 281 -6.19 7.46 -33.13
CA LEU A 281 -6.08 8.20 -34.39
C LEU A 281 -7.35 9.01 -34.71
N SER A 282 -8.55 8.47 -34.47
CA SER A 282 -9.79 9.19 -34.80
C SER A 282 -10.01 10.43 -33.93
N SER A 283 -9.66 10.37 -32.64
CA SER A 283 -9.72 11.49 -31.70
C SER A 283 -8.70 12.61 -31.99
N SER A 284 -7.59 12.31 -32.68
CA SER A 284 -6.59 13.32 -33.09
C SER A 284 -6.89 13.99 -34.44
N THR A 285 -7.77 13.42 -35.27
CA THR A 285 -7.99 13.89 -36.66
C THR A 285 -8.99 15.06 -36.76
N THR A 286 -9.77 15.33 -35.72
CA THR A 286 -10.86 16.33 -35.72
C THR A 286 -10.42 17.80 -35.76
N MET A 287 -9.12 18.11 -35.62
CA MET A 287 -8.60 19.50 -35.68
C MET A 287 -7.80 19.85 -36.94
N SER A 288 -7.68 18.94 -37.93
CA SER A 288 -6.88 19.19 -39.15
C SER A 288 -7.56 18.69 -40.43
N LYS A 289 -8.71 19.29 -40.78
CA LYS A 289 -9.28 19.23 -42.13
C LYS A 289 -9.84 20.57 -42.58
N ASN A 290 -8.94 21.45 -43.00
CA ASN A 290 -9.17 22.36 -44.13
C ASN A 290 -7.96 22.26 -45.06
N GLU A 291 -8.21 22.42 -46.37
CA GLU A 291 -7.25 22.35 -47.49
C GLU A 291 -6.78 20.95 -48.00
N ALA A 292 -6.25 20.97 -49.23
CA ALA A 292 -5.67 19.90 -50.05
C ALA A 292 -6.62 18.91 -50.77
N THR A 293 -6.94 19.27 -52.02
CA THR A 293 -7.53 18.42 -53.07
C THR A 293 -6.55 17.40 -53.68
N SER A 294 -7.10 16.26 -54.16
CA SER A 294 -6.64 15.48 -55.33
C SER A 294 -5.20 14.94 -55.38
N THR A 295 -5.04 13.61 -55.25
CA THR A 295 -4.42 12.79 -56.33
C THR A 295 -4.88 11.32 -56.31
N THR A 296 -5.00 10.72 -57.49
CA THR A 296 -5.25 9.29 -57.74
C THR A 296 -3.96 8.49 -57.89
N ALA A 297 -3.84 7.28 -57.29
CA ALA A 297 -3.05 6.16 -57.86
C ALA A 297 -3.26 4.79 -57.14
N SER A 298 -4.08 3.93 -57.76
CA SER A 298 -3.74 2.56 -58.18
C SER A 298 -2.86 1.57 -57.36
N ILE A 299 -3.47 0.40 -57.09
CA ILE A 299 -2.98 -0.97 -57.43
C ILE A 299 -1.81 -1.57 -56.60
N ASN A 300 -2.10 -2.64 -55.82
CA ASN A 300 -1.92 -4.02 -56.33
C ASN A 300 -2.60 -5.14 -55.53
N LYS A 301 -3.04 -6.20 -56.24
CA LYS A 301 -3.52 -7.49 -55.71
C LYS A 301 -2.39 -8.53 -55.79
N ILE A 302 -2.30 -9.44 -54.82
CA ILE A 302 -1.71 -10.78 -55.04
C ILE A 302 -2.67 -11.83 -54.43
N GLN A 303 -2.78 -12.99 -55.08
CA GLN A 303 -3.80 -14.01 -54.86
C GLN A 303 -3.29 -15.23 -54.06
N SER A 304 -4.21 -15.87 -53.30
CA SER A 304 -4.49 -17.34 -53.11
C SER A 304 -3.40 -18.40 -53.43
N PRO A 305 -3.32 -19.57 -52.74
CA PRO A 305 -4.41 -20.59 -52.61
C PRO A 305 -4.59 -21.20 -51.18
N ILE A 306 -5.78 -21.68 -50.74
CA ILE A 306 -6.51 -22.94 -51.03
C ILE A 306 -5.77 -24.23 -50.62
N THR A 307 -6.32 -24.99 -49.64
CA THR A 307 -6.82 -26.39 -49.80
C THR A 307 -7.66 -26.84 -48.59
N ASP A 308 -8.54 -27.80 -48.85
CA ASP A 308 -9.61 -28.34 -47.99
C ASP A 308 -9.14 -29.38 -46.95
N GLU A 309 -9.98 -29.70 -45.96
CA GLU A 309 -10.56 -31.06 -45.80
C GLU A 309 -11.69 -31.12 -44.74
N GLN A 310 -12.53 -32.16 -44.81
CA GLN A 310 -13.80 -32.33 -44.10
C GLN A 310 -13.73 -33.29 -42.89
N GLU A 311 -14.69 -33.13 -41.95
CA GLU A 311 -15.35 -34.13 -41.07
C GLU A 311 -14.50 -35.18 -40.31
N VAL A 312 -14.72 -35.48 -39.02
CA VAL A 312 -15.87 -36.23 -38.45
C VAL A 312 -15.81 -36.15 -36.90
N SER A 313 -16.96 -36.23 -36.23
CA SER A 313 -17.17 -36.19 -34.76
C SER A 313 -16.59 -37.40 -33.99
N PRO A 314 -16.56 -37.39 -32.63
CA PRO A 314 -17.74 -37.89 -31.91
C PRO A 314 -18.13 -37.12 -30.62
N GLN A 315 -19.35 -37.40 -30.15
CA GLN A 315 -19.96 -36.91 -28.92
C GLN A 315 -19.44 -37.64 -27.67
N LEU A 316 -19.60 -37.03 -26.49
CA LEU A 316 -19.86 -37.74 -25.22
C LEU A 316 -20.58 -36.80 -24.23
N THR A 317 -21.25 -37.37 -23.23
CA THR A 317 -22.47 -36.81 -22.60
C THR A 317 -22.44 -36.81 -21.05
N HIS A 318 -23.40 -36.07 -20.45
CA HIS A 318 -23.85 -36.13 -19.05
C HIS A 318 -22.87 -35.59 -17.97
N ASP A 319 -23.30 -34.55 -17.23
CA ASP A 319 -23.92 -34.54 -15.88
C ASP A 319 -22.87 -34.77 -14.77
N ASP A 320 -22.85 -34.02 -13.66
CA ASP A 320 -24.00 -33.89 -12.76
C ASP A 320 -23.93 -32.67 -11.81
N SER A 321 -25.06 -32.42 -11.14
CA SER A 321 -25.22 -31.58 -9.94
C SER A 321 -24.69 -32.30 -8.67
N ALA A 322 -24.63 -31.78 -7.44
CA ALA A 322 -25.28 -30.64 -6.79
C ALA A 322 -24.56 -30.27 -5.47
N VAL A 323 -25.20 -29.36 -4.71
CA VAL A 323 -25.35 -29.30 -3.23
C VAL A 323 -24.98 -27.92 -2.64
N CYS A 324 -26.02 -27.08 -2.52
CA CYS A 324 -26.14 -26.13 -1.40
C CYS A 324 -26.94 -26.80 -0.28
N SER A 325 -26.69 -26.46 0.99
CA SER A 325 -27.72 -25.98 1.95
C SER A 325 -27.31 -25.96 3.43
N LYS A 326 -27.72 -24.87 4.11
CA LYS A 326 -28.07 -24.75 5.56
C LYS A 326 -26.97 -24.79 6.63
N LEU A 327 -26.88 -23.69 7.40
CA LEU A 327 -27.67 -23.55 8.64
C LEU A 327 -27.85 -22.07 9.05
N VAL A 328 -28.68 -21.81 10.06
CA VAL A 328 -29.42 -20.55 10.27
C VAL A 328 -29.45 -20.15 11.76
N VAL A 329 -29.21 -18.85 12.02
CA VAL A 329 -29.69 -17.98 13.14
C VAL A 329 -29.84 -18.54 14.57
N VAL A 330 -29.19 -17.87 15.54
CA VAL A 330 -29.83 -17.38 16.80
C VAL A 330 -29.17 -16.05 17.22
N SER A 331 -29.96 -15.12 17.76
CA SER A 331 -29.54 -13.86 18.39
C SER A 331 -30.00 -13.77 19.85
N THR A 332 -29.28 -13.05 20.73
CA THR A 332 -29.78 -12.00 21.68
C THR A 332 -28.82 -11.65 22.84
N GLN A 333 -28.68 -10.33 23.08
CA GLN A 333 -28.55 -9.57 24.36
C GLN A 333 -27.72 -10.09 25.56
N HIS A 334 -26.84 -9.23 26.12
CA HIS A 334 -27.24 -8.35 27.25
C HIS A 334 -26.21 -7.25 27.61
N GLU A 335 -26.62 -6.33 28.50
CA GLU A 335 -25.91 -5.11 28.93
C GLU A 335 -25.20 -5.26 30.30
N ASN A 336 -24.51 -4.19 30.71
CA ASN A 336 -24.03 -3.81 32.06
C ASN A 336 -22.63 -4.28 32.50
N LEU A 337 -21.73 -3.30 32.69
CA LEU A 337 -21.24 -2.96 34.03
C LEU A 337 -20.53 -1.59 34.06
N ALA A 338 -20.97 -0.71 34.96
CA ALA A 338 -20.30 0.53 35.33
C ALA A 338 -20.32 0.69 36.86
N ARG A 339 -19.33 1.44 37.41
CA ARG A 339 -19.06 1.68 38.85
C ARG A 339 -18.46 0.44 39.57
N MET A 340 -17.44 0.52 40.43
CA MET A 340 -16.98 1.59 41.33
C MET A 340 -15.46 1.49 41.60
N ASN A 341 -14.78 2.63 41.82
CA ASN A 341 -14.15 2.93 43.12
C ASN A 341 -13.54 4.34 43.12
N GLU A 342 -14.04 5.19 44.03
CA GLU A 342 -13.50 6.53 44.32
C GLU A 342 -12.67 6.54 45.62
N THR A 343 -12.07 7.70 45.90
CA THR A 343 -11.55 8.19 47.18
C THR A 343 -10.17 7.73 47.65
N LYS A 344 -9.22 8.69 47.66
CA LYS A 344 -8.94 9.49 48.87
C LYS A 344 -8.34 10.86 48.54
N GLN A 345 -8.66 11.84 49.38
CA GLN A 345 -8.30 13.27 49.31
C GLN A 345 -7.03 13.54 50.19
N VAL A 346 -6.05 14.40 49.79
CA VAL A 346 -5.83 15.85 50.15
C VAL A 346 -5.38 16.06 51.63
N PRO A 347 -4.65 17.13 52.08
CA PRO A 347 -3.94 18.29 51.43
C PRO A 347 -2.44 18.47 51.81
N VAL A 348 -1.76 19.54 51.33
CA VAL A 348 -1.22 20.70 52.14
C VAL A 348 -0.12 21.52 51.41
N GLU A 349 -0.45 22.80 51.13
CA GLU A 349 0.32 24.07 51.19
C GLU A 349 1.71 24.35 50.53
N ASN A 350 1.69 25.34 49.61
CA ASN A 350 2.41 26.66 49.60
C ASN A 350 3.96 26.84 49.57
N ILE A 351 4.31 28.03 49.03
CA ILE A 351 5.53 28.87 49.19
C ILE A 351 6.64 28.76 48.11
N LEU A 352 6.46 29.58 47.06
CA LEU A 352 7.38 30.65 46.60
C LEU A 352 8.91 30.40 46.42
N SER A 353 9.34 30.63 45.16
CA SER A 353 10.29 31.68 44.73
C SER A 353 11.74 31.35 44.29
N ILE A 354 12.24 32.26 43.43
CA ILE A 354 13.63 32.58 43.06
C ILE A 354 14.32 31.69 41.99
N ALA A 355 14.73 32.36 40.90
CA ALA A 355 15.59 31.84 39.84
C ALA A 355 17.07 31.76 40.27
N PRO A 356 17.94 31.09 39.49
CA PRO A 356 19.03 31.90 38.94
C PRO A 356 19.49 31.58 37.50
N ARG A 357 20.16 32.61 36.98
CA ARG A 357 20.87 32.81 35.71
C ARG A 357 21.74 31.67 35.16
N VAL A 358 21.75 31.64 33.82
CA VAL A 358 22.82 31.28 32.87
C VAL A 358 24.25 31.34 33.41
N PRO A 359 25.09 30.37 33.01
CA PRO A 359 26.46 30.67 32.57
C PRO A 359 26.75 30.15 31.14
N SER A 360 27.56 30.91 30.39
CA SER A 360 28.04 30.58 29.04
C SER A 360 29.10 29.46 29.05
N PRO A 361 29.24 28.66 27.98
CA PRO A 361 30.41 27.82 27.79
C PRO A 361 31.57 28.63 27.23
N ASN A 362 32.79 28.39 27.73
CA ASN A 362 34.03 28.95 27.19
C ASN A 362 35.00 27.81 26.87
N ASN A 363 35.82 28.00 25.84
CA ASN A 363 36.65 26.96 25.20
C ASN A 363 37.77 26.40 26.09
N GLN A 364 38.22 25.18 25.77
CA GLN A 364 39.60 24.64 25.84
C GLN A 364 39.61 23.24 25.17
N ASP A 365 40.62 22.74 24.45
CA ASP A 365 41.88 23.33 23.98
C ASP A 365 42.52 22.46 22.84
N SER A 366 43.69 22.87 22.32
CA SER A 366 44.62 22.16 21.39
C SER A 366 44.22 22.09 19.88
N SER A 367 44.88 22.75 18.91
CA SER A 367 46.31 22.87 18.48
C SER A 367 46.73 21.75 17.48
N ILE A 368 47.51 21.97 16.41
CA ILE A 368 48.56 23.00 16.19
C ILE A 368 48.95 23.12 14.69
N ALA A 369 49.49 24.29 14.28
CA ALA A 369 50.43 24.54 13.14
C ALA A 369 49.99 24.26 11.67
N THR A 370 50.44 24.93 10.59
CA THR A 370 51.36 26.08 10.26
C THR A 370 51.17 26.32 8.73
N GLU A 371 51.40 27.45 8.04
CA GLU A 371 51.81 28.85 8.34
C GLU A 371 51.37 29.74 7.13
N SER A 372 51.12 31.06 7.26
CA SER A 372 51.97 32.23 6.87
C SER A 372 52.43 32.29 5.40
N GLU A 373 52.62 33.43 4.73
CA GLU A 373 52.42 34.87 5.04
C GLU A 373 52.60 35.69 3.72
N LEU A 374 52.02 36.89 3.60
CA LEU A 374 52.74 38.15 3.29
C LEU A 374 51.82 39.32 2.85
N VAL A 375 52.32 40.54 3.13
CA VAL A 375 51.62 41.83 2.97
C VAL A 375 52.34 42.72 1.95
N SER A 376 51.59 43.31 1.02
CA SER A 376 51.81 44.65 0.41
C SER A 376 50.59 44.97 -0.49
N GLY A 377 50.16 46.20 -0.74
CA GLY A 377 50.64 47.53 -0.37
C GLY A 377 50.19 48.57 -1.43
N ALA A 378 50.03 49.84 -1.04
CA ALA A 378 49.81 51.02 -1.92
C ALA A 378 48.44 51.23 -2.62
N THR A 379 47.62 52.08 -1.98
CA THR A 379 47.03 53.32 -2.54
C THR A 379 46.73 53.44 -4.06
N ALA A 380 45.44 53.61 -4.40
CA ALA A 380 45.00 54.43 -5.54
C ALA A 380 43.73 55.23 -5.17
N ALA A 381 43.67 56.50 -5.57
CA ALA A 381 42.57 57.41 -5.25
C ALA A 381 41.29 57.11 -6.07
N PRO A 382 40.08 57.45 -5.57
CA PRO A 382 38.84 57.21 -6.30
C PRO A 382 38.73 58.13 -7.52
N LYS A 383 38.61 57.54 -8.72
CA LYS A 383 38.22 58.28 -9.92
C LYS A 383 36.70 58.47 -9.94
N SER A 384 36.31 59.75 -9.98
CA SER A 384 35.08 60.32 -10.54
C SER A 384 33.89 59.38 -10.83
N ALA A 385 32.77 59.65 -10.16
CA ALA A 385 31.47 59.07 -10.47
C ALA A 385 30.94 59.50 -11.86
N SER A 386 30.48 58.52 -12.64
CA SER A 386 29.42 58.66 -13.64
C SER A 386 28.93 57.27 -14.08
N ASP A 387 27.60 57.11 -14.18
CA ASP A 387 26.90 56.02 -14.88
C ASP A 387 26.98 54.58 -14.31
N GLU A 388 26.42 54.35 -13.12
CA GLU A 388 25.86 53.02 -12.81
C GLU A 388 24.54 52.83 -13.57
N LYS A 389 24.55 51.91 -14.55
CA LYS A 389 23.34 51.47 -15.26
C LYS A 389 22.54 50.47 -14.43
N ILE A 390 21.23 50.50 -14.66
CA ILE A 390 20.19 49.61 -14.09
C ILE A 390 20.57 48.11 -14.29
N PRO A 391 20.22 47.19 -13.37
CA PRO A 391 20.70 45.81 -13.39
C PRO A 391 20.39 45.03 -14.69
N ASP A 392 21.39 44.29 -15.16
CA ASP A 392 21.39 43.59 -16.45
C ASP A 392 20.46 42.35 -16.46
N HIS A 393 19.77 42.14 -17.58
CA HIS A 393 18.78 41.07 -17.79
C HIS A 393 19.40 39.66 -17.63
N LYS A 394 20.72 39.56 -17.83
CA LYS A 394 21.50 38.32 -17.69
C LYS A 394 21.57 37.80 -16.25
N ASN A 395 21.62 38.70 -15.25
CA ASN A 395 21.67 38.32 -13.83
C ASN A 395 20.37 37.68 -13.34
N LYS A 396 19.21 38.13 -13.84
CA LYS A 396 17.90 37.54 -13.46
C LYS A 396 17.77 36.08 -13.92
N LYS A 397 18.21 35.75 -15.15
CA LYS A 397 18.18 34.37 -15.65
C LYS A 397 19.13 33.44 -14.88
N GLN A 398 20.32 33.91 -14.51
CA GLN A 398 21.25 33.11 -13.70
C GLN A 398 20.69 32.79 -12.31
N LEU A 399 20.06 33.77 -11.65
CA LEU A 399 19.40 33.57 -10.36
C LEU A 399 18.26 32.53 -10.45
N TYR A 400 17.46 32.57 -11.51
CA TYR A 400 16.40 31.59 -11.77
C TYR A 400 16.95 30.16 -11.96
N VAL A 401 18.03 30.00 -12.72
CA VAL A 401 18.70 28.70 -12.93
C VAL A 401 19.27 28.11 -11.64
N GLU A 402 19.79 28.94 -10.74
CA GLU A 402 20.25 28.49 -9.42
C GLU A 402 19.06 28.10 -8.52
N THR A 403 17.98 28.89 -8.53
CA THR A 403 16.72 28.59 -7.82
C THR A 403 16.15 27.22 -8.22
N LEU A 404 16.10 26.92 -9.53
CA LEU A 404 15.69 25.61 -10.05
C LEU A 404 16.58 24.46 -9.55
N ARG A 405 17.89 24.68 -9.43
CA ARG A 405 18.84 23.67 -8.92
C ARG A 405 18.60 23.37 -7.44
N GLU A 406 18.35 24.40 -6.63
CA GLU A 406 18.02 24.24 -5.21
C GLU A 406 16.74 23.42 -5.02
N ASP A 407 15.68 23.77 -5.76
CA ASP A 407 14.37 23.11 -5.63
C ASP A 407 14.47 21.62 -6.00
N LEU A 408 15.14 21.29 -7.12
CA LEU A 408 15.39 19.92 -7.58
C LEU A 408 16.10 19.02 -6.56
N ALA A 409 16.96 19.58 -5.70
CA ALA A 409 17.66 18.84 -4.67
C ALA A 409 16.73 18.31 -3.56
N THR A 410 15.56 18.94 -3.39
CA THR A 410 14.56 18.57 -2.36
C THR A 410 13.52 17.56 -2.85
N MET A 411 13.49 17.26 -4.15
CA MET A 411 12.41 16.49 -4.79
C MET A 411 12.75 15.01 -4.97
N PRO A 412 11.79 14.09 -4.75
CA PRO A 412 11.93 12.67 -5.09
C PRO A 412 11.88 12.46 -6.61
N SER A 413 12.08 11.23 -7.08
CA SER A 413 11.91 10.92 -8.50
C SER A 413 10.42 10.97 -8.88
N CYS A 414 9.98 12.06 -9.51
CA CYS A 414 8.59 12.30 -9.92
C CYS A 414 8.50 13.09 -11.24
N ALA A 415 7.31 13.18 -11.84
CA ALA A 415 7.11 13.81 -13.14
C ALA A 415 7.48 15.31 -13.09
N GLU A 416 7.08 16.00 -12.02
CA GLU A 416 7.48 17.38 -11.74
C GLU A 416 9.01 17.56 -11.75
N LYS A 417 9.75 16.64 -11.11
CA LYS A 417 11.21 16.65 -11.09
C LYS A 417 11.80 16.50 -12.49
N SER A 418 11.33 15.53 -13.26
CA SER A 418 11.85 15.30 -14.62
C SER A 418 11.54 16.45 -15.58
N THR A 419 10.38 17.09 -15.45
CA THR A 419 10.05 18.34 -16.17
C THR A 419 11.02 19.47 -15.78
N MET A 420 11.33 19.64 -14.49
CA MET A 420 12.31 20.63 -14.03
C MET A 420 13.75 20.29 -14.42
N GLU A 421 14.15 19.02 -14.47
CA GLU A 421 15.46 18.56 -14.94
C GLU A 421 15.64 18.92 -16.43
N LEU A 422 14.61 18.71 -17.26
CA LEU A 422 14.58 19.14 -18.66
C LEU A 422 14.58 20.67 -18.80
N LEU A 423 13.78 21.39 -18.02
CA LEU A 423 13.70 22.86 -18.08
C LEU A 423 15.05 23.50 -17.72
N LEU A 424 15.70 23.00 -16.67
CA LEU A 424 17.04 23.43 -16.24
C LEU A 424 18.11 23.14 -17.30
N HIS A 425 17.97 22.06 -18.06
CA HIS A 425 18.87 21.72 -19.17
C HIS A 425 18.76 22.77 -20.30
N PHE A 426 17.56 23.03 -20.81
CA PHE A 426 17.36 23.98 -21.91
C PHE A 426 17.64 25.45 -21.52
N GLU A 427 17.34 25.88 -20.29
CA GLU A 427 17.72 27.22 -19.82
C GLU A 427 19.25 27.40 -19.73
N ARG A 428 20.01 26.34 -19.43
CA ARG A 428 21.49 26.38 -19.49
C ARG A 428 22.01 26.40 -20.91
N GLU A 429 21.39 25.66 -21.83
CA GLU A 429 21.71 25.71 -23.26
C GLU A 429 21.52 27.13 -23.81
N LEU A 430 20.39 27.78 -23.50
CA LEU A 430 20.11 29.18 -23.88
C LEU A 430 21.07 30.20 -23.23
N LEU A 431 21.69 29.87 -22.10
CA LEU A 431 22.74 30.68 -21.47
C LEU A 431 24.15 30.42 -22.04
N GLY A 432 24.29 29.44 -22.95
CA GLY A 432 25.56 29.09 -23.58
C GLY A 432 26.47 28.18 -22.74
N ASP A 433 25.91 27.38 -21.83
CA ASP A 433 26.69 26.39 -21.06
C ASP A 433 27.11 25.21 -21.96
N PRO A 434 28.41 25.00 -22.22
CA PRO A 434 28.86 23.91 -23.10
C PRO A 434 28.52 22.51 -22.58
N MET A 435 28.27 22.34 -21.27
CA MET A 435 27.86 21.05 -20.68
C MET A 435 26.40 20.67 -20.97
N ALA A 436 25.59 21.58 -21.53
CA ALA A 436 24.19 21.31 -21.87
C ALA A 436 24.00 20.55 -23.20
N SER A 437 25.06 20.21 -23.95
CA SER A 437 24.95 19.72 -25.33
C SER A 437 24.76 18.19 -25.51
N GLN A 438 24.41 17.45 -24.45
CA GLN A 438 24.25 15.98 -24.49
C GLN A 438 22.84 15.51 -24.85
N LYS A 439 22.58 15.27 -26.15
CA LYS A 439 21.27 14.79 -26.66
C LYS A 439 20.78 13.45 -26.05
N GLU A 440 21.70 12.55 -25.72
CA GLU A 440 21.38 11.23 -25.16
C GLU A 440 20.71 11.36 -23.77
N THR A 441 21.18 12.30 -22.95
CA THR A 441 20.63 12.60 -21.62
C THR A 441 19.21 13.17 -21.70
N VAL A 442 18.92 14.01 -22.71
CA VAL A 442 17.58 14.60 -22.92
C VAL A 442 16.55 13.54 -23.28
N SER A 443 16.88 12.60 -24.17
CA SER A 443 15.96 11.54 -24.57
C SER A 443 15.58 10.64 -23.39
N ALA A 444 16.56 10.26 -22.56
CA ALA A 444 16.31 9.46 -21.36
C ALA A 444 15.45 10.20 -20.31
N LEU A 445 15.64 11.51 -20.13
CA LEU A 445 14.80 12.33 -19.25
C LEU A 445 13.37 12.49 -19.77
N LEU A 446 13.18 12.58 -21.08
CA LEU A 446 11.87 12.68 -21.72
C LEU A 446 11.07 11.36 -21.65
N GLU A 447 11.76 10.22 -21.79
CA GLU A 447 11.19 8.89 -21.57
C GLU A 447 10.80 8.69 -20.09
N LYS A 448 11.74 8.98 -19.16
CA LYS A 448 11.49 8.99 -17.71
C LYS A 448 10.30 9.86 -17.32
N LEU A 449 10.16 11.07 -17.90
CA LEU A 449 9.00 11.94 -17.68
C LEU A 449 7.70 11.28 -18.17
N HIS A 450 7.72 10.66 -19.34
CA HIS A 450 6.54 9.98 -19.88
C HIS A 450 6.10 8.79 -19.01
N ASP A 451 7.06 7.95 -18.61
CA ASP A 451 6.83 6.84 -17.69
C ASP A 451 6.29 7.33 -16.35
N GLN A 452 6.87 8.39 -15.78
CA GLN A 452 6.43 8.96 -14.51
C GLN A 452 5.03 9.58 -14.57
N VAL A 453 4.63 10.19 -15.69
CA VAL A 453 3.25 10.68 -15.91
C VAL A 453 2.27 9.50 -15.92
N ASN A 454 2.63 8.40 -16.58
CA ASN A 454 1.83 7.17 -16.62
C ASN A 454 1.76 6.49 -15.24
N GLU A 455 2.92 6.29 -14.58
CA GLU A 455 3.05 5.70 -13.23
C GLU A 455 2.33 6.53 -12.16
N GLN A 456 2.25 7.85 -12.31
CA GLN A 456 1.55 8.70 -11.36
C GLN A 456 0.03 8.76 -11.61
N GLU A 457 -0.46 8.21 -12.72
CA GLU A 457 -1.86 8.27 -13.20
C GLU A 457 -2.31 9.71 -13.53
N LEU A 458 -1.39 10.54 -14.02
CA LEU A 458 -1.62 11.95 -14.36
C LEU A 458 -2.25 12.08 -15.76
N PHE A 459 -3.51 11.68 -15.88
CA PHE A 459 -4.17 11.45 -17.18
C PHE A 459 -5.04 12.59 -17.74
N SER A 460 -4.95 13.82 -17.23
CA SER A 460 -5.72 14.93 -17.82
C SER A 460 -5.33 15.17 -19.28
N ASN A 461 -6.30 15.59 -20.11
CA ASN A 461 -6.04 15.90 -21.51
C ASN A 461 -4.99 17.01 -21.67
N ASP A 462 -4.99 17.98 -20.75
CA ASP A 462 -4.02 19.09 -20.75
C ASP A 462 -2.58 18.58 -20.56
N ILE A 463 -2.36 17.62 -19.64
CA ILE A 463 -1.04 16.97 -19.48
C ILE A 463 -0.66 16.19 -20.74
N ARG A 464 -1.61 15.47 -21.36
CA ARG A 464 -1.35 14.71 -22.60
C ARG A 464 -0.95 15.63 -23.76
N ILE A 465 -1.68 16.74 -23.96
CA ILE A 465 -1.40 17.74 -25.00
C ILE A 465 -0.06 18.43 -24.72
N SER A 466 0.15 18.94 -23.50
CA SER A 466 1.41 19.61 -23.14
C SER A 466 2.62 18.69 -23.23
N LEU A 467 2.50 17.42 -22.82
CA LEU A 467 3.58 16.44 -22.98
C LEU A 467 3.88 16.13 -24.46
N GLN A 468 2.86 16.12 -25.33
CA GLN A 468 3.05 15.95 -26.77
C GLN A 468 3.70 17.18 -27.43
N ASN A 469 3.37 18.39 -26.96
CA ASN A 469 4.03 19.63 -27.39
C ASN A 469 5.50 19.63 -26.94
N VAL A 470 5.78 19.32 -25.66
CA VAL A 470 7.15 19.14 -25.14
C VAL A 470 7.94 18.13 -25.98
N LYS A 471 7.38 16.95 -26.28
CA LYS A 471 8.04 15.96 -27.17
C LYS A 471 8.38 16.59 -28.53
N THR A 472 7.43 17.30 -29.14
CA THR A 472 7.61 17.93 -30.46
C THR A 472 8.69 19.01 -30.45
N SER A 473 8.67 19.92 -29.46
CA SER A 473 9.65 21.00 -29.30
C SER A 473 11.06 20.49 -28.98
N VAL A 474 11.16 19.46 -28.12
CA VAL A 474 12.43 18.79 -27.78
C VAL A 474 13.05 18.08 -29.00
N TYR A 475 12.28 17.26 -29.72
CA TYR A 475 12.79 16.59 -30.92
C TYR A 475 13.08 17.58 -32.07
N GLY A 476 12.32 18.67 -32.16
CA GLY A 476 12.57 19.77 -33.09
C GLY A 476 13.88 20.54 -32.84
N SER A 477 14.59 20.27 -31.74
CA SER A 477 15.82 20.97 -31.33
C SER A 477 15.65 22.49 -31.23
N ASN A 478 14.45 22.95 -30.81
CA ASN A 478 14.17 24.36 -30.55
C ASN A 478 14.09 24.60 -29.04
N SER A 479 15.20 25.03 -28.45
CA SER A 479 15.35 25.22 -27.01
C SER A 479 14.42 26.30 -26.43
N GLU A 480 14.07 27.33 -27.20
CA GLU A 480 13.10 28.36 -26.77
C GLU A 480 11.69 27.78 -26.68
N SER A 481 11.24 27.06 -27.72
CA SER A 481 9.94 26.36 -27.74
C SER A 481 9.88 25.26 -26.67
N ALA A 482 10.99 24.55 -26.44
CA ALA A 482 11.08 23.54 -25.40
C ALA A 482 10.93 24.15 -23.99
N VAL A 483 11.59 25.28 -23.71
CA VAL A 483 11.41 26.03 -22.44
C VAL A 483 9.96 26.50 -22.28
N GLU A 484 9.33 27.02 -23.34
CA GLU A 484 7.94 27.49 -23.28
C GLU A 484 6.96 26.34 -22.97
N ASP A 485 7.07 25.21 -23.67
CA ASP A 485 6.18 24.06 -23.48
C ASP A 485 6.44 23.31 -22.16
N LEU A 486 7.71 23.22 -21.71
CA LEU A 486 8.06 22.69 -20.39
C LEU A 486 7.52 23.59 -19.27
N GLY A 487 7.51 24.92 -19.48
CA GLY A 487 6.86 25.88 -18.59
C GLY A 487 5.36 25.60 -18.43
N LYS A 488 4.63 25.50 -19.56
CA LYS A 488 3.19 25.15 -19.56
C LYS A 488 2.92 23.81 -18.88
N LEU A 489 3.73 22.79 -19.17
CA LEU A 489 3.58 21.47 -18.52
C LEU A 489 3.83 21.56 -17.01
N LEU A 490 4.84 22.35 -16.58
CA LEU A 490 5.15 22.55 -15.17
C LEU A 490 4.04 23.31 -14.42
N GLU A 491 3.36 24.26 -15.06
CA GLU A 491 2.18 24.95 -14.50
C GLU A 491 0.99 23.99 -14.27
N ILE A 492 0.84 22.94 -15.08
CA ILE A 492 -0.23 21.94 -14.91
C ILE A 492 0.14 20.85 -13.89
N LEU A 493 1.41 20.44 -13.86
CA LEU A 493 1.92 19.51 -12.83
C LEU A 493 1.95 20.17 -11.45
N ARG A 494 2.42 21.43 -11.40
CA ARG A 494 2.54 22.27 -10.19
C ARG A 494 1.87 23.65 -10.36
N PRO A 495 0.54 23.71 -10.27
CA PRO A 495 -0.23 24.94 -10.07
C PRO A 495 0.19 25.77 -8.84
N LEU A 496 0.69 25.14 -7.78
CA LEU A 496 1.16 25.84 -6.56
C LEU A 496 2.61 25.48 -6.22
N HIS A 497 3.51 26.47 -6.34
CA HIS A 497 4.92 26.32 -6.07
C HIS A 497 5.27 26.64 -4.61
N ILE A 498 5.18 25.62 -3.75
CA ILE A 498 5.37 25.73 -2.29
C ILE A 498 6.74 26.30 -1.87
N GLN A 499 7.83 26.04 -2.60
CA GLN A 499 9.14 26.60 -2.24
C GLN A 499 9.23 28.10 -2.53
N GLU A 500 8.68 28.59 -3.65
CA GLU A 500 8.53 30.04 -3.89
C GLU A 500 7.59 30.68 -2.86
N LEU A 501 6.49 30.03 -2.50
CA LEU A 501 5.61 30.50 -1.43
C LEU A 501 6.37 30.67 -0.10
N LYS A 502 7.23 29.71 0.30
CA LYS A 502 8.10 29.87 1.47
C LYS A 502 9.05 31.07 1.32
N ARG A 503 9.73 31.20 0.17
CA ARG A 503 10.66 32.31 -0.11
C ARG A 503 9.96 33.68 0.00
N LEU A 504 8.74 33.79 -0.51
CA LEU A 504 7.92 35.01 -0.45
C LEU A 504 7.44 35.32 0.98
N VAL A 505 6.99 34.31 1.72
CA VAL A 505 6.61 34.48 3.14
C VAL A 505 7.81 34.92 3.98
N GLU A 506 9.00 34.35 3.76
CA GLU A 506 10.20 34.72 4.53
C GLU A 506 10.62 36.17 4.26
N LYS A 507 10.63 36.61 2.99
CA LYS A 507 10.84 38.03 2.64
C LYS A 507 9.80 38.95 3.29
N THR A 508 8.57 38.49 3.45
CA THR A 508 7.55 39.29 4.12
C THR A 508 7.76 39.37 5.62
N LYS A 509 8.36 38.35 6.26
CA LYS A 509 8.83 38.45 7.65
C LYS A 509 10.02 39.40 7.80
N GLU A 510 10.98 39.39 6.87
CA GLU A 510 12.09 40.36 6.86
C GLU A 510 11.54 41.79 6.80
N ALA A 511 10.55 42.04 5.94
CA ALA A 511 9.86 43.33 5.88
C ALA A 511 9.05 43.65 7.15
N ALA A 512 8.44 42.65 7.81
CA ALA A 512 7.75 42.81 9.08
C ALA A 512 8.68 43.30 10.20
N GLU A 513 9.89 42.75 10.31
CA GLU A 513 10.92 43.23 11.26
C GLU A 513 11.29 44.70 11.02
N LEU A 514 11.30 45.15 9.75
CA LEU A 514 11.59 46.55 9.41
C LEU A 514 10.48 47.53 9.83
N ILE A 515 9.24 47.08 10.04
CA ILE A 515 8.11 47.93 10.45
C ILE A 515 7.60 47.68 11.87
N ARG A 516 8.08 46.63 12.55
CA ARG A 516 7.70 46.29 13.93
C ARG A 516 7.89 47.48 14.88
N ASP A 517 6.92 47.69 15.76
CA ASP A 517 6.84 48.76 16.77
C ASP A 517 6.94 50.19 16.20
N LYS A 518 6.72 50.38 14.89
CA LYS A 518 6.78 51.69 14.23
C LYS A 518 5.42 52.19 13.78
N GLU A 519 5.35 53.49 13.55
CA GLU A 519 4.21 54.17 12.94
C GLU A 519 4.45 54.21 11.43
N ILE A 520 3.51 53.67 10.64
CA ILE A 520 3.65 53.54 9.19
C ILE A 520 2.44 54.12 8.44
N ILE A 521 2.65 54.46 7.18
CA ILE A 521 1.59 54.78 6.21
C ILE A 521 1.56 53.70 5.15
N LEU A 522 0.47 52.93 5.12
CA LEU A 522 0.23 51.85 4.17
C LEU A 522 -0.52 52.38 2.96
N LEU A 523 0.03 52.18 1.76
CA LEU A 523 -0.63 52.57 0.52
C LEU A 523 -1.48 51.42 -0.02
N ILE A 524 -2.77 51.66 -0.25
CA ILE A 524 -3.74 50.66 -0.69
C ILE A 524 -4.40 51.09 -1.99
N GLY A 525 -4.74 50.13 -2.85
CA GLY A 525 -5.48 50.33 -4.09
C GLY A 525 -5.20 49.22 -5.09
N GLY A 526 -6.04 49.10 -6.12
CA GLY A 526 -5.89 48.09 -7.17
C GLY A 526 -4.57 48.18 -7.94
N THR A 527 -4.28 47.16 -8.75
CA THR A 527 -3.09 47.15 -9.61
C THR A 527 -3.17 48.29 -10.63
N GLY A 528 -2.09 49.05 -10.79
CA GLY A 528 -2.09 50.27 -11.59
C GLY A 528 -2.73 51.52 -10.93
N ALA A 529 -3.20 51.47 -9.68
CA ALA A 529 -3.70 52.66 -8.95
C ALA A 529 -2.62 53.73 -8.68
N GLY A 530 -1.33 53.38 -8.83
CA GLY A 530 -0.20 54.32 -8.73
C GLY A 530 0.52 54.33 -7.37
N LYS A 531 0.44 53.23 -6.59
CA LYS A 531 1.09 53.07 -5.27
C LYS A 531 2.60 53.37 -5.30
N SER A 532 3.36 52.56 -6.04
CA SER A 532 4.81 52.70 -6.20
C SER A 532 5.22 54.05 -6.80
N THR A 533 4.48 54.56 -7.80
CA THR A 533 4.69 55.90 -8.39
C THR A 533 4.47 57.02 -7.36
N THR A 534 3.48 56.86 -6.46
CA THR A 534 3.20 57.81 -5.37
C THR A 534 4.33 57.80 -4.35
N ILE A 535 4.90 56.63 -4.02
CA ILE A 535 6.06 56.53 -3.11
C ILE A 535 7.30 57.17 -3.75
N GLN A 536 7.57 56.93 -5.04
CA GLN A 536 8.66 57.61 -5.76
C GLN A 536 8.48 59.14 -5.73
N PHE A 537 7.26 59.65 -5.95
CA PHE A 537 6.96 61.08 -5.81
C PHE A 537 7.18 61.61 -4.37
N LEU A 538 6.62 60.93 -3.36
CA LEU A 538 6.70 61.33 -1.95
C LEU A 538 8.13 61.28 -1.39
N THR A 539 8.93 60.29 -1.79
CA THR A 539 10.37 60.18 -1.44
C THR A 539 11.20 61.30 -2.07
N GLY A 540 10.70 61.94 -3.15
CA GLY A 540 11.33 63.09 -3.79
C GLY A 540 12.16 62.72 -5.02
N CYS A 541 11.80 61.64 -5.71
CA CYS A 541 12.33 61.35 -7.04
C CYS A 541 11.95 62.46 -8.03
N GLU A 542 12.84 62.72 -8.99
CA GLU A 542 12.49 63.53 -10.17
C GLU A 542 11.70 62.62 -11.13
N MET A 543 10.43 62.93 -11.38
CA MET A 543 9.53 62.10 -12.19
C MET A 543 9.37 62.68 -13.60
N LYS A 544 9.41 61.84 -14.63
CA LYS A 544 9.13 62.24 -16.02
C LYS A 544 8.28 61.19 -16.74
N ASN A 545 7.50 61.63 -17.72
CA ASN A 545 6.87 60.74 -18.68
C ASN A 545 7.91 60.33 -19.74
N VAL A 546 8.05 59.03 -19.99
CA VAL A 546 8.97 58.44 -20.98
C VAL A 546 8.27 57.29 -21.71
N PRO A 547 8.41 57.19 -23.04
CA PRO A 547 7.94 56.04 -23.79
C PRO A 547 8.83 54.82 -23.48
N LYS A 548 8.22 53.74 -22.98
CA LYS A 548 8.90 52.46 -22.72
C LYS A 548 8.40 51.41 -23.70
N GLU A 549 9.32 50.70 -24.34
CA GLU A 549 8.99 49.55 -25.20
C GLU A 549 8.45 48.41 -24.34
N VAL A 550 7.38 47.79 -24.83
CA VAL A 550 6.54 46.83 -24.08
C VAL A 550 6.28 45.54 -24.87
N ALA A 551 6.46 45.61 -26.19
CA ALA A 551 6.68 44.49 -27.11
C ALA A 551 7.49 45.04 -28.30
N PRO A 552 8.15 44.20 -29.13
CA PRO A 552 8.93 44.70 -30.27
C PRO A 552 8.12 45.68 -31.16
N GLY A 553 8.54 46.94 -31.23
CA GLY A 553 7.86 48.00 -31.97
C GLY A 553 6.64 48.63 -31.29
N ARG A 554 6.29 48.23 -30.06
CA ARG A 554 5.14 48.76 -29.30
C ARG A 554 5.60 49.49 -28.04
N TYR A 555 5.29 50.78 -27.95
CA TYR A 555 5.68 51.66 -26.85
C TYR A 555 4.46 52.12 -26.06
N LEU A 556 4.62 52.29 -24.74
CA LEU A 556 3.64 52.92 -23.86
C LEU A 556 4.28 54.08 -23.08
N ASP A 557 3.56 55.20 -22.99
CA ASP A 557 3.92 56.34 -22.14
C ASP A 557 3.84 55.95 -20.67
N HIS A 558 4.94 56.13 -19.93
CA HIS A 558 5.09 55.75 -18.54
C HIS A 558 5.70 56.85 -17.68
N ILE A 559 5.13 57.10 -16.50
CA ILE A 559 5.71 58.01 -15.51
C ILE A 559 6.70 57.22 -14.64
N THR A 560 7.98 57.53 -14.76
CA THR A 560 9.05 56.89 -13.97
C THR A 560 9.96 57.92 -13.29
N ALA A 561 10.67 57.48 -12.26
CA ALA A 561 11.74 58.25 -11.65
C ALA A 561 12.97 58.28 -12.58
N VAL A 562 13.44 59.48 -12.94
CA VAL A 562 14.70 59.70 -13.68
C VAL A 562 15.86 60.04 -12.76
N LYS A 563 15.59 60.41 -11.50
CA LYS A 563 16.58 60.65 -10.46
C LYS A 563 16.03 60.19 -9.12
N VAL A 564 16.76 59.29 -8.45
CA VAL A 564 16.30 58.58 -7.24
C VAL A 564 17.17 58.98 -6.05
N PRO A 565 16.60 59.44 -4.91
CA PRO A 565 17.34 59.64 -3.67
C PRO A 565 17.88 58.32 -3.11
N ASN A 566 19.05 58.34 -2.44
CA ASN A 566 19.67 57.14 -1.91
C ASN A 566 19.07 56.70 -0.56
N TYR A 567 17.83 56.22 -0.57
CA TYR A 567 17.19 55.54 0.56
C TYR A 567 17.19 54.02 0.33
N PRO A 568 17.58 53.17 1.32
CA PRO A 568 17.76 51.73 1.10
C PRO A 568 16.55 51.03 0.45
N GLY A 569 15.37 51.12 1.07
CA GLY A 569 14.15 50.46 0.58
C GLY A 569 13.54 51.06 -0.68
N LEU A 570 14.05 52.19 -1.19
CA LEU A 570 13.55 52.78 -2.44
C LEU A 570 14.07 52.05 -3.67
N LYS A 571 15.11 51.22 -3.54
CA LYS A 571 15.66 50.40 -4.63
C LYS A 571 14.68 49.33 -5.11
N ASP A 572 13.83 48.84 -4.21
CA ASP A 572 12.87 47.76 -4.46
C ASP A 572 11.48 48.26 -4.88
N VAL A 573 11.26 49.59 -4.93
CA VAL A 573 10.00 50.21 -5.37
C VAL A 573 10.08 50.56 -6.86
N ILE A 574 9.66 49.61 -7.70
CA ILE A 574 9.75 49.68 -9.16
C ILE A 574 8.40 50.06 -9.78
N SER A 575 8.39 50.97 -10.75
CA SER A 575 7.20 51.34 -11.52
C SER A 575 7.29 50.79 -12.96
N ASN A 576 6.30 50.00 -13.38
CA ASN A 576 6.23 49.38 -14.71
C ASN A 576 4.96 49.88 -15.47
N PRO A 577 4.99 50.16 -16.79
CA PRO A 577 3.79 50.45 -17.59
C PRO A 577 2.83 49.27 -17.77
N GLU A 578 3.31 48.03 -17.62
CA GLU A 578 2.45 46.85 -17.73
C GLU A 578 1.50 46.72 -16.54
N VAL A 579 0.33 46.09 -16.75
CA VAL A 579 -0.66 45.80 -15.70
C VAL A 579 -0.27 44.50 -14.97
N ARG A 580 0.95 44.47 -14.45
CA ARG A 580 1.52 43.40 -13.63
C ARG A 580 2.27 44.05 -12.46
N SER A 581 2.00 43.64 -11.24
CA SER A 581 2.71 44.15 -10.07
C SER A 581 4.09 43.50 -9.94
N GLU A 582 5.12 44.35 -9.84
CA GLU A 582 6.47 43.96 -9.44
C GLU A 582 6.58 43.79 -7.91
N THR A 583 5.77 44.54 -7.15
CA THR A 583 5.73 44.51 -5.68
C THR A 583 5.08 43.20 -5.19
N ARG A 584 5.91 42.25 -4.72
CA ARG A 584 5.49 40.90 -4.25
C ARG A 584 5.41 40.72 -2.74
N TYR A 585 5.74 41.76 -1.96
CA TYR A 585 5.69 41.80 -0.50
C TYR A 585 5.65 43.27 -0.06
N ILE A 586 5.38 43.54 1.21
CA ILE A 586 5.34 44.93 1.72
C ILE A 586 6.75 45.55 1.73
N THR A 587 6.94 46.70 1.07
CA THR A 587 8.26 47.35 0.98
C THR A 587 8.26 48.68 1.76
N PRO A 588 8.92 48.74 2.93
CA PRO A 588 8.99 49.97 3.73
C PRO A 588 10.11 50.91 3.27
N VAL A 589 9.75 52.17 3.01
CA VAL A 589 10.68 53.26 2.68
C VAL A 589 10.63 54.32 3.78
N ALA A 590 11.69 54.38 4.58
CA ALA A 590 11.87 55.41 5.61
C ALA A 590 12.53 56.67 5.02
N ILE A 591 11.85 57.81 5.11
CA ILE A 591 12.32 59.12 4.65
C ILE A 591 12.55 60.02 5.88
N PRO A 592 13.74 60.61 6.07
CA PRO A 592 13.96 61.58 7.15
C PRO A 592 13.15 62.87 6.93
N LEU A 593 12.44 63.34 7.96
CA LEU A 593 11.60 64.55 7.87
C LEU A 593 12.40 65.80 7.52
N LYS A 594 13.66 65.86 7.96
CA LYS A 594 14.64 66.88 7.59
C LYS A 594 14.84 67.04 6.07
N ASP A 595 14.71 65.96 5.30
CA ASP A 595 14.95 65.94 3.84
C ASP A 595 13.70 66.38 3.05
N ILE A 596 12.57 66.57 3.75
CA ILE A 596 11.30 67.07 3.21
C ILE A 596 11.08 68.53 3.62
N PHE A 597 11.26 68.84 4.90
CA PHE A 597 10.88 70.13 5.50
C PHE A 597 12.05 71.04 5.87
N GLY A 598 13.27 70.50 5.99
CA GLY A 598 14.48 71.24 6.40
C GLY A 598 15.03 70.79 7.76
N PRO A 599 16.24 71.23 8.13
CA PRO A 599 17.05 70.62 9.20
C PRO A 599 16.49 70.76 10.63
N GLY A 600 15.39 71.50 10.84
CA GLY A 600 14.73 71.63 12.14
C GLY A 600 13.75 70.49 12.48
N GLU A 601 13.35 69.67 11.51
CA GLU A 601 12.41 68.55 11.74
C GLU A 601 13.16 67.25 12.05
N THR A 602 12.73 66.56 13.11
CA THR A 602 13.35 65.31 13.60
C THR A 602 12.42 64.10 13.43
N GLY A 603 13.01 62.94 13.11
CA GLY A 603 12.27 61.70 12.90
C GLY A 603 12.14 61.33 11.42
N ASN A 604 11.43 60.22 11.16
CA ASN A 604 11.23 59.66 9.83
C ASN A 604 9.73 59.46 9.56
N ILE A 605 9.32 59.60 8.30
CA ILE A 605 8.05 59.08 7.80
C ILE A 605 8.33 57.74 7.10
N ILE A 606 7.53 56.70 7.38
CA ILE A 606 7.69 55.38 6.79
C ILE A 606 6.50 55.12 5.86
N LEU A 607 6.78 55.02 4.56
CA LEU A 607 5.80 54.69 3.53
C LEU A 607 5.94 53.22 3.15
N CYS A 608 4.85 52.47 3.15
CA CYS A 608 4.86 51.06 2.78
C CYS A 608 4.17 50.88 1.42
N ASP A 609 4.91 50.41 0.41
CA ASP A 609 4.31 49.92 -0.83
C ASP A 609 3.71 48.55 -0.52
N ALA A 610 2.40 48.42 -0.65
CA ALA A 610 1.74 47.12 -0.62
C ALA A 610 1.64 46.57 -2.05
N PRO A 611 1.69 45.25 -2.24
CA PRO A 611 1.19 44.59 -3.43
C PRO A 611 -0.25 44.99 -3.79
N GLY A 612 -0.70 44.74 -5.02
CA GLY A 612 -2.14 44.76 -5.30
C GLY A 612 -2.83 43.64 -4.54
N PHE A 613 -3.95 43.93 -3.90
CA PHE A 613 -4.84 42.90 -3.37
C PHE A 613 -5.69 42.36 -4.52
N GLY A 614 -5.68 41.03 -4.71
CA GLY A 614 -6.25 40.39 -5.91
C GLY A 614 -5.34 40.44 -7.13
N ASP A 615 -4.01 40.43 -6.94
CA ASP A 615 -3.05 40.66 -8.02
C ASP A 615 -2.93 39.52 -9.02
N THR A 616 -2.46 39.86 -10.22
CA THR A 616 -2.15 38.90 -11.31
C THR A 616 -0.81 38.18 -11.13
N GLY A 617 -0.15 38.34 -9.97
CA GLY A 617 1.19 37.82 -9.68
C GLY A 617 1.30 36.31 -9.40
N GLY A 618 0.22 35.55 -9.55
CA GLY A 618 0.15 34.11 -9.25
C GLY A 618 -0.46 33.78 -7.88
N PRO A 619 -0.84 32.51 -7.64
CA PRO A 619 -1.43 32.08 -6.37
C PRO A 619 -0.46 32.21 -5.20
N GLU A 620 0.84 31.94 -5.38
CA GLU A 620 1.87 32.04 -4.32
C GLU A 620 1.97 33.47 -3.79
N VAL A 621 1.99 34.45 -4.68
CA VAL A 621 2.06 35.88 -4.32
C VAL A 621 0.80 36.27 -3.55
N ASN A 622 -0.39 35.86 -4.00
CA ASN A 622 -1.63 36.16 -3.29
C ASN A 622 -1.70 35.52 -1.89
N ILE A 623 -1.20 34.29 -1.71
CA ILE A 623 -1.12 33.63 -0.40
C ILE A 623 -0.07 34.31 0.49
N ALA A 624 1.13 34.55 -0.02
CA ALA A 624 2.20 35.21 0.72
C ALA A 624 1.80 36.63 1.17
N ASN A 625 1.10 37.36 0.30
CA ASN A 625 0.56 38.68 0.61
C ASN A 625 -0.49 38.61 1.73
N GLY A 626 -1.47 37.71 1.60
CA GLY A 626 -2.51 37.54 2.63
C GLY A 626 -1.91 37.20 4.00
N VAL A 627 -1.00 36.22 4.06
CA VAL A 627 -0.41 35.76 5.32
C VAL A 627 0.57 36.82 5.86
N GLY A 628 1.51 37.24 5.03
CA GLY A 628 2.65 38.04 5.45
C GLY A 628 2.30 39.50 5.70
N ILE A 629 1.48 40.14 4.87
CA ILE A 629 1.11 41.56 5.07
C ILE A 629 0.32 41.70 6.37
N THR A 630 -0.70 40.85 6.59
CA THR A 630 -1.49 40.91 7.83
C THR A 630 -0.61 40.77 9.06
N GLU A 631 0.22 39.74 9.16
CA GLU A 631 1.06 39.53 10.34
C GLU A 631 2.12 40.64 10.52
N ALA A 632 2.61 41.23 9.41
CA ALA A 632 3.50 42.39 9.44
C ALA A 632 2.82 43.67 9.97
N LEU A 633 1.57 43.91 9.56
CA LEU A 633 0.79 45.07 10.02
C LEU A 633 0.40 44.95 11.49
N LYS A 634 0.03 43.76 11.96
CA LYS A 634 -0.31 43.52 13.38
C LYS A 634 0.84 43.89 14.33
N GLY A 635 2.09 43.69 13.91
CA GLY A 635 3.29 44.05 14.70
C GLY A 635 3.67 45.54 14.66
N CYS A 636 2.93 46.40 13.96
CA CYS A 636 3.20 47.84 13.93
C CYS A 636 2.64 48.54 15.18
N LYS A 637 3.23 49.68 15.57
CA LYS A 637 2.70 50.53 16.65
C LYS A 637 1.42 51.25 16.22
N SER A 638 1.38 51.73 14.98
CA SER A 638 0.14 52.25 14.38
C SER A 638 0.21 52.24 12.86
N VAL A 639 -0.91 51.97 12.20
CA VAL A 639 -1.01 51.97 10.73
C VAL A 639 -1.99 53.05 10.27
N LYS A 640 -1.51 54.01 9.48
CA LYS A 640 -2.35 54.97 8.75
C LYS A 640 -2.62 54.44 7.34
N ILE A 641 -3.85 54.58 6.86
CA ILE A 641 -4.25 54.07 5.55
C ILE A 641 -4.29 55.19 4.52
N LEU A 642 -3.51 55.07 3.45
CA LEU A 642 -3.58 55.91 2.26
C LEU A 642 -4.19 55.13 1.10
N ALA A 643 -5.51 55.28 0.92
CA ALA A 643 -6.30 54.63 -0.10
C ALA A 643 -6.24 55.43 -1.43
N LEU A 644 -5.67 54.83 -2.47
CA LEU A 644 -5.49 55.42 -3.79
C LEU A 644 -6.59 54.99 -4.75
N SER A 645 -7.26 55.97 -5.37
CA SER A 645 -8.20 55.75 -6.48
C SER A 645 -7.65 56.38 -7.77
N SER A 646 -7.61 55.60 -8.85
CA SER A 646 -7.12 56.02 -10.17
C SER A 646 -8.28 56.36 -11.10
N PHE A 647 -8.25 57.53 -11.74
CA PHE A 647 -9.29 57.93 -12.70
C PHE A 647 -9.53 56.90 -13.81
N LYS A 648 -8.45 56.30 -14.35
CA LYS A 648 -8.52 55.26 -15.38
C LYS A 648 -9.12 53.93 -14.90
N ALA A 649 -9.24 53.71 -13.58
CA ALA A 649 -9.71 52.46 -12.99
C ALA A 649 -11.17 52.52 -12.52
N LEU A 650 -11.83 53.69 -12.62
CA LEU A 650 -13.22 53.85 -12.15
C LEU A 650 -14.20 53.08 -13.03
N GLY A 651 -13.94 52.95 -14.33
CA GLY A 651 -14.81 52.26 -15.29
C GLY A 651 -16.22 52.87 -15.38
N ASP A 652 -17.12 52.18 -16.08
CA ASP A 652 -18.48 52.68 -16.34
C ASP A 652 -19.44 52.50 -15.15
N LYS A 653 -19.01 51.83 -14.08
CA LYS A 653 -19.82 51.51 -12.89
C LYS A 653 -19.12 51.77 -11.54
N ALA A 654 -18.10 52.63 -11.50
CA ALA A 654 -17.28 52.87 -10.31
C ALA A 654 -16.57 51.60 -9.75
N GLN A 655 -16.20 50.68 -10.63
CA GLN A 655 -15.55 49.40 -10.33
C GLN A 655 -14.30 49.60 -9.45
N GLY A 656 -13.42 50.56 -9.79
CA GLY A 656 -12.24 50.86 -8.97
C GLY A 656 -12.51 51.40 -7.55
N ILE A 657 -13.72 51.86 -7.23
CA ILE A 657 -14.12 52.18 -5.85
C ILE A 657 -14.71 50.94 -5.15
N GLN A 658 -15.48 50.10 -5.88
CA GLN A 658 -15.94 48.81 -5.37
C GLN A 658 -14.75 47.92 -4.99
N GLU A 659 -13.80 47.73 -5.92
CA GLU A 659 -12.54 47.02 -5.68
C GLU A 659 -11.81 47.56 -4.43
N LEU A 660 -11.65 48.88 -4.32
CA LEU A 660 -11.02 49.50 -3.16
C LEU A 660 -11.78 49.19 -1.86
N ALA A 661 -13.11 49.29 -1.86
CA ALA A 661 -13.93 48.98 -0.69
C ALA A 661 -13.84 47.50 -0.28
N HIS A 662 -13.89 46.58 -1.23
CA HIS A 662 -13.70 45.15 -0.99
C HIS A 662 -12.30 44.82 -0.46
N ILE A 663 -11.25 45.49 -0.95
CA ILE A 663 -9.89 45.35 -0.41
C ILE A 663 -9.85 45.79 1.07
N LEU A 664 -10.47 46.92 1.39
CA LEU A 664 -10.46 47.49 2.74
C LEU A 664 -11.25 46.62 3.74
N ILE A 665 -12.47 46.16 3.42
CA ILE A 665 -13.27 45.33 4.33
C ILE A 665 -12.67 43.92 4.54
N ASN A 666 -12.06 43.33 3.52
CA ASN A 666 -11.40 42.03 3.67
C ASN A 666 -10.20 42.14 4.61
N MET A 667 -9.42 43.21 4.50
CA MET A 667 -8.19 43.40 5.30
C MET A 667 -8.46 43.97 6.70
N ILE A 668 -9.51 44.78 6.90
CA ILE A 668 -9.77 45.54 8.13
C ILE A 668 -11.12 45.15 8.74
N ALA A 669 -11.06 44.66 9.98
CA ALA A 669 -12.21 44.34 10.81
C ALA A 669 -13.03 45.58 11.20
N ASN A 670 -14.35 45.50 11.00
CA ASN A 670 -15.31 46.56 11.31
C ASN A 670 -14.86 47.88 10.65
N ILE A 671 -14.69 47.84 9.33
CA ILE A 671 -14.16 48.95 8.54
C ILE A 671 -14.95 50.24 8.79
N GLU A 672 -16.26 50.14 8.96
CA GLU A 672 -17.20 51.22 9.22
C GLU A 672 -16.85 52.04 10.46
N ASP A 673 -16.34 51.40 11.52
CA ASP A 673 -15.93 52.03 12.79
C ASP A 673 -14.53 52.69 12.70
N ARG A 674 -13.84 52.57 11.56
CA ARG A 674 -12.43 52.97 11.37
C ARG A 674 -12.18 53.82 10.12
N LEU A 675 -13.25 54.21 9.42
CA LEU A 675 -13.16 55.01 8.19
C LEU A 675 -12.47 56.36 8.45
N ASP A 676 -12.70 56.98 9.60
CA ASP A 676 -12.04 58.19 10.07
C ASP A 676 -10.50 58.16 9.94
N THR A 677 -9.86 57.03 10.22
CA THR A 677 -8.39 56.82 10.09
C THR A 677 -7.87 56.72 8.65
N MET A 678 -8.76 56.78 7.64
CA MET A 678 -8.40 56.65 6.23
C MET A 678 -8.23 57.99 5.52
N HIS A 679 -7.18 58.09 4.73
CA HIS A 679 -6.95 59.17 3.78
C HIS A 679 -7.15 58.68 2.35
N TYR A 680 -7.99 59.37 1.58
CA TYR A 680 -8.14 59.12 0.15
C TYR A 680 -7.26 60.06 -0.66
N ALA A 681 -6.58 59.52 -1.67
CA ALA A 681 -5.90 60.34 -2.66
C ALA A 681 -6.12 59.82 -4.09
N PHE A 682 -6.09 60.76 -5.03
CA PHE A 682 -6.67 60.58 -6.35
C PHE A 682 -5.61 60.75 -7.43
N THR A 683 -5.30 59.66 -8.14
CA THR A 683 -4.23 59.59 -9.13
C THR A 683 -4.79 59.61 -10.56
N LYS A 684 -4.04 60.17 -11.51
CA LYS A 684 -4.41 60.22 -12.94
C LYS A 684 -5.70 60.99 -13.26
N TYR A 685 -6.29 61.70 -12.30
CA TYR A 685 -7.46 62.56 -12.53
C TYR A 685 -7.08 63.79 -13.36
N PRO A 686 -7.92 64.23 -14.32
CA PRO A 686 -7.72 65.51 -14.99
C PRO A 686 -7.74 66.65 -13.98
N LEU A 687 -6.79 67.59 -14.07
CA LEU A 687 -6.62 68.67 -13.09
C LEU A 687 -7.92 69.46 -12.82
N LYS A 688 -8.73 69.68 -13.87
CA LYS A 688 -10.00 70.42 -13.84
C LYS A 688 -11.21 69.63 -13.29
N THR A 689 -11.11 68.31 -13.10
CA THR A 689 -12.24 67.49 -12.63
C THR A 689 -12.50 67.76 -11.15
N ASP A 690 -13.71 68.15 -10.78
CA ASP A 690 -14.15 68.15 -9.38
C ASP A 690 -14.40 66.69 -8.95
N ILE A 691 -13.62 66.21 -7.98
CA ILE A 691 -13.69 64.82 -7.51
C ILE A 691 -14.94 64.59 -6.67
N ASN A 692 -15.31 65.55 -5.83
CA ASN A 692 -16.47 65.43 -4.95
C ASN A 692 -17.76 65.34 -5.78
N ALA A 693 -17.93 66.25 -6.74
CA ALA A 693 -19.06 66.23 -7.67
C ALA A 693 -19.11 64.94 -8.50
N TYR A 694 -17.96 64.39 -8.90
CA TYR A 694 -17.89 63.14 -9.66
C TYR A 694 -18.32 61.91 -8.84
N ILE A 695 -17.87 61.81 -7.58
CA ILE A 695 -18.24 60.70 -6.68
C ILE A 695 -19.71 60.82 -6.22
N LEU A 696 -20.22 62.04 -5.99
CA LEU A 696 -21.65 62.28 -5.76
C LEU A 696 -22.50 61.79 -6.94
N ASN A 697 -22.10 62.11 -8.17
CA ASN A 697 -22.79 61.65 -9.37
C ASN A 697 -22.76 60.11 -9.52
N ILE A 698 -21.66 59.44 -9.15
CA ILE A 698 -21.62 57.96 -9.07
C ILE A 698 -22.69 57.45 -8.10
N LYS A 699 -22.76 58.02 -6.88
CA LYS A 699 -23.74 57.60 -5.88
C LYS A 699 -25.18 57.76 -6.41
N GLU A 700 -25.54 58.95 -6.90
CA GLU A 700 -26.90 59.28 -7.32
C GLU A 700 -27.35 58.59 -8.62
N GLN A 701 -26.45 58.42 -9.59
CA GLN A 701 -26.81 57.90 -10.91
C GLN A 701 -26.58 56.39 -11.06
N MET A 702 -25.73 55.78 -10.23
CA MET A 702 -25.42 54.35 -10.30
C MET A 702 -25.88 53.62 -9.04
N VAL A 703 -25.35 54.00 -7.88
CA VAL A 703 -25.52 53.20 -6.64
C VAL A 703 -26.94 53.27 -6.09
N ASP A 704 -27.55 54.46 -6.04
CA ASP A 704 -28.93 54.62 -5.54
C ASP A 704 -29.98 53.98 -6.48
N LYS A 705 -29.61 53.68 -7.74
CA LYS A 705 -30.48 53.11 -8.79
C LYS A 705 -30.27 51.62 -9.04
N ASP A 706 -29.13 51.04 -8.67
CA ASP A 706 -28.84 49.61 -8.81
C ASP A 706 -29.07 48.89 -7.45
N PRO A 707 -30.09 48.02 -7.32
CA PRO A 707 -30.37 47.32 -6.07
C PRO A 707 -29.20 46.47 -5.56
N SER A 708 -28.36 45.95 -6.45
CA SER A 708 -27.20 45.12 -6.07
C SER A 708 -26.13 45.97 -5.37
N LEU A 709 -25.72 47.07 -6.00
CA LEU A 709 -24.74 48.01 -5.45
C LEU A 709 -25.23 48.69 -4.17
N ARG A 710 -26.53 48.97 -4.08
CA ARG A 710 -27.16 49.53 -2.87
C ARG A 710 -27.18 48.57 -1.69
N SER A 711 -27.13 47.25 -1.95
CA SER A 711 -27.10 46.21 -0.90
C SER A 711 -25.70 45.95 -0.35
N ASP A 712 -24.65 46.39 -1.03
CA ASP A 712 -23.27 46.32 -0.55
C ASP A 712 -23.00 47.41 0.50
N SER A 713 -23.14 47.05 1.78
CA SER A 713 -22.93 47.99 2.88
C SER A 713 -21.52 48.55 2.94
N ALA A 714 -20.51 47.76 2.56
CA ALA A 714 -19.10 48.13 2.65
C ALA A 714 -18.74 49.18 1.60
N PHE A 715 -19.13 48.92 0.35
CA PHE A 715 -18.99 49.87 -0.75
C PHE A 715 -19.76 51.17 -0.46
N VAL A 716 -21.00 51.06 0.04
CA VAL A 716 -21.81 52.24 0.40
C VAL A 716 -21.19 53.04 1.57
N ALA A 717 -20.55 52.39 2.54
CA ALA A 717 -19.87 53.06 3.65
C ALA A 717 -18.62 53.82 3.18
N VAL A 718 -17.72 53.14 2.46
CA VAL A 718 -16.51 53.76 1.88
C VAL A 718 -16.87 54.90 0.93
N LEU A 719 -17.89 54.74 0.08
CA LEU A 719 -18.33 55.78 -0.84
C LEU A 719 -18.84 57.04 -0.12
N LYS A 720 -19.53 56.89 1.03
CA LYS A 720 -19.97 58.03 1.85
C LYS A 720 -18.81 58.78 2.48
N ASP A 721 -17.85 58.08 3.09
CA ASP A 721 -16.66 58.69 3.69
C ASP A 721 -15.77 59.39 2.64
N MET A 722 -15.66 58.80 1.44
CA MET A 722 -15.03 59.46 0.28
C MET A 722 -15.74 60.77 -0.10
N ILE A 723 -17.08 60.81 -0.10
CA ILE A 723 -17.85 62.03 -0.39
C ILE A 723 -17.62 63.09 0.70
N GLU A 724 -17.67 62.71 1.97
CA GLU A 724 -17.48 63.64 3.09
C GLU A 724 -16.08 64.28 3.06
N LYS A 725 -15.03 63.46 2.98
CA LYS A 725 -13.64 63.96 2.98
C LYS A 725 -13.27 64.74 1.72
N THR A 726 -13.81 64.38 0.55
CA THR A 726 -13.54 65.14 -0.68
C THR A 726 -14.27 66.48 -0.76
N HIS A 727 -15.32 66.68 0.05
CA HIS A 727 -15.96 67.99 0.21
C HIS A 727 -15.06 68.96 0.98
N GLU A 728 -14.35 68.48 2.02
CA GLU A 728 -13.36 69.28 2.75
C GLU A 728 -12.08 69.53 1.94
N LYS A 729 -11.49 68.47 1.36
CA LYS A 729 -10.20 68.56 0.65
C LYS A 729 -10.03 67.48 -0.43
N GLN A 730 -9.73 67.91 -1.65
CA GLN A 730 -9.49 67.03 -2.79
C GLN A 730 -7.99 66.75 -3.00
N GLU A 731 -7.48 65.67 -2.42
CA GLU A 731 -6.05 65.28 -2.50
C GLU A 731 -5.71 64.64 -3.86
N LYS A 732 -5.48 65.49 -4.87
CA LYS A 732 -4.99 65.09 -6.20
C LYS A 732 -3.48 64.90 -6.19
N ILE A 733 -3.00 63.75 -6.66
CA ILE A 733 -1.56 63.47 -6.81
C ILE A 733 -1.16 63.65 -8.28
N ASP A 734 -0.34 64.68 -8.53
CA ASP A 734 0.41 64.87 -9.78
C ASP A 734 1.89 64.60 -9.52
N PRO A 735 2.44 63.44 -9.93
CA PRO A 735 3.85 63.11 -9.71
C PRO A 735 4.86 64.02 -10.42
N ILE A 736 4.44 64.79 -11.44
CA ILE A 736 5.33 65.59 -12.30
C ILE A 736 5.33 67.06 -11.84
N GLN A 737 4.17 67.61 -11.47
CA GLN A 737 4.02 69.04 -11.15
C GLN A 737 3.62 69.34 -9.69
N GLY A 738 3.26 68.32 -8.89
CA GLY A 738 2.78 68.51 -7.52
C GLY A 738 3.89 68.86 -6.51
N ASP A 739 3.54 69.60 -5.45
CA ASP A 739 4.37 69.70 -4.24
C ASP A 739 3.98 68.61 -3.24
N ARG A 740 4.95 67.77 -2.85
CA ARG A 740 4.76 66.72 -1.84
C ARG A 740 4.58 67.25 -0.42
N LYS A 741 5.08 68.45 -0.09
CA LYS A 741 5.16 68.92 1.32
C LYS A 741 3.78 69.12 2.00
N PRO A 742 2.76 69.73 1.37
CA PRO A 742 1.45 69.92 1.99
C PRO A 742 0.73 68.59 2.23
N PHE A 743 0.90 67.64 1.30
CA PHE A 743 0.29 66.31 1.39
C PHE A 743 0.95 65.48 2.50
N ILE A 744 2.29 65.45 2.59
CA ILE A 744 3.01 64.80 3.70
C ILE A 744 2.60 65.38 5.06
N ARG A 745 2.43 66.71 5.20
CA ARG A 745 1.92 67.32 6.44
C ARG A 745 0.51 66.85 6.80
N THR A 746 -0.32 66.52 5.82
CA THR A 746 -1.68 66.02 6.04
C THR A 746 -1.63 64.60 6.58
N LEU A 747 -0.84 63.71 5.94
CA LEU A 747 -0.62 62.32 6.39
C LEU A 747 0.03 62.24 7.79
N LEU A 748 0.92 63.17 8.14
CA LEU A 748 1.53 63.23 9.47
C LEU A 748 0.51 63.63 10.56
N ARG A 749 -0.47 64.48 10.24
CA ARG A 749 -1.49 64.98 11.19
C ARG A 749 -2.66 64.04 11.43
N GLY A 750 -3.03 63.21 10.45
CA GLY A 750 -4.15 62.27 10.61
C GLY A 750 -3.88 61.23 11.69
N GLU A 751 -4.92 60.69 12.30
CA GLU A 751 -4.80 59.58 13.23
C GLU A 751 -4.59 58.25 12.47
N GLY A 752 -4.15 57.23 13.18
CA GLY A 752 -3.91 55.90 12.62
C GLY A 752 -4.49 54.83 13.52
N ILE A 753 -4.65 53.62 12.98
CA ILE A 753 -5.11 52.45 13.73
C ILE A 753 -4.04 52.12 14.79
N THR A 754 -4.34 52.40 16.06
CA THR A 754 -3.40 52.28 17.21
C THR A 754 -3.31 50.89 17.83
N CYS A 755 -4.26 50.00 17.54
CA CYS A 755 -4.18 48.56 17.86
C CYS A 755 -4.31 47.75 16.56
N PRO A 756 -3.24 47.63 15.76
CA PRO A 756 -3.28 46.88 14.50
C PRO A 756 -3.63 45.39 14.67
N GLU A 757 -3.25 44.77 15.79
CA GLU A 757 -3.53 43.36 16.09
C GLU A 757 -5.02 43.01 16.05
N ASP A 758 -5.87 43.88 16.62
CA ASP A 758 -7.34 43.72 16.62
C ASP A 758 -8.01 44.15 15.31
N ALA A 759 -7.31 44.96 14.50
CA ALA A 759 -7.86 45.61 13.32
C ALA A 759 -7.62 44.81 12.04
N PHE A 760 -6.40 44.33 11.82
CA PHE A 760 -6.03 43.66 10.58
C PHE A 760 -6.30 42.15 10.67
N ARG A 761 -7.19 41.66 9.82
CA ARG A 761 -7.52 40.23 9.74
C ARG A 761 -6.77 39.56 8.61
N PHE A 762 -6.55 38.26 8.76
CA PHE A 762 -6.11 37.43 7.65
C PHE A 762 -7.31 37.21 6.74
N SER A 763 -7.17 37.56 5.46
CA SER A 763 -8.17 37.28 4.44
C SER A 763 -7.48 36.86 3.16
N MET A 764 -7.97 35.79 2.56
CA MET A 764 -7.68 35.43 1.17
C MET A 764 -8.95 35.63 0.34
N SER A 765 -8.81 35.94 -0.94
CA SER A 765 -9.99 36.04 -1.82
C SER A 765 -10.71 34.68 -1.90
N PRO A 766 -12.03 34.63 -2.11
CA PRO A 766 -12.75 33.37 -2.29
C PRO A 766 -12.19 32.49 -3.40
N ASN A 767 -11.69 33.11 -4.48
CA ASN A 767 -11.01 32.42 -5.58
C ASN A 767 -9.70 31.77 -5.12
N THR A 768 -8.91 32.49 -4.31
CA THR A 768 -7.67 31.98 -3.71
C THR A 768 -7.97 30.84 -2.73
N GLN A 769 -8.98 30.97 -1.87
CA GLN A 769 -9.39 29.89 -0.95
C GLN A 769 -9.84 28.63 -1.72
N LYS A 770 -10.67 28.77 -2.76
CA LYS A 770 -11.10 27.65 -3.61
C LYS A 770 -9.90 26.99 -4.31
N PHE A 771 -8.96 27.78 -4.83
CA PHE A 771 -7.75 27.26 -5.45
C PHE A 771 -6.90 26.42 -4.47
N ILE A 772 -6.65 26.92 -3.26
CA ILE A 772 -5.86 26.17 -2.27
C ILE A 772 -6.61 24.92 -1.79
N ALA A 773 -7.94 24.99 -1.64
CA ALA A 773 -8.74 23.83 -1.27
C ALA A 773 -8.62 22.70 -2.32
N ASN A 774 -8.74 23.05 -3.61
CA ASN A 774 -8.53 22.13 -4.72
C ASN A 774 -7.10 21.54 -4.71
N GLU A 775 -6.07 22.37 -4.50
CA GLU A 775 -4.68 21.89 -4.43
C GLU A 775 -4.42 20.98 -3.22
N ALA A 776 -4.98 21.29 -2.05
CA ALA A 776 -4.89 20.44 -0.86
C ALA A 776 -5.53 19.07 -1.08
N GLN A 777 -6.70 19.03 -1.74
CA GLN A 777 -7.36 17.80 -2.16
C GLN A 777 -6.53 17.02 -3.21
N ARG A 778 -5.92 17.72 -4.17
CA ARG A 778 -5.02 17.12 -5.17
C ARG A 778 -3.80 16.47 -4.51
N TYR A 779 -3.22 17.10 -3.48
CA TYR A 779 -2.14 16.50 -2.69
C TYR A 779 -2.61 15.30 -1.85
N GLU A 780 -3.82 15.33 -1.27
CA GLU A 780 -4.42 14.16 -0.60
C GLU A 780 -4.57 12.96 -1.55
N ILE A 781 -5.06 13.19 -2.78
CA ILE A 781 -5.18 12.16 -3.82
C ILE A 781 -3.80 11.62 -4.20
N ASN A 782 -2.82 12.51 -4.43
CA ASN A 782 -1.46 12.11 -4.78
C ASN A 782 -0.78 11.28 -3.68
N ILE A 783 -1.00 11.61 -2.40
CA ILE A 783 -0.56 10.78 -1.25
C ILE A 783 -1.19 9.40 -1.33
N ARG A 784 -2.51 9.29 -1.53
CA ARG A 784 -3.22 8.00 -1.65
C ARG A 784 -2.67 7.15 -2.80
N CYS A 785 -2.45 7.75 -3.96
CA CYS A 785 -1.92 7.06 -5.14
C CYS A 785 -0.46 6.60 -4.94
N ALA A 786 0.41 7.45 -4.41
CA ALA A 786 1.80 7.09 -4.10
C ALA A 786 1.88 5.98 -3.03
N ALA A 787 0.99 6.02 -2.03
CA ALA A 787 0.90 5.01 -0.97
C ALA A 787 0.47 3.63 -1.48
N LYS A 788 -0.55 3.56 -2.35
CA LYS A 788 -0.97 2.31 -3.02
C LYS A 788 0.20 1.66 -3.78
N ARG A 789 1.06 2.47 -4.38
CA ARG A 789 2.28 2.04 -5.11
C ARG A 789 3.51 1.85 -4.21
N LYS A 790 3.37 2.02 -2.89
CA LYS A 790 4.45 1.92 -1.87
C LYS A 790 5.63 2.89 -2.10
N ASN A 791 5.42 3.99 -2.82
CA ASN A 791 6.45 5.00 -3.07
C ASN A 791 6.52 5.99 -1.89
N ILE A 792 7.28 5.60 -0.86
CA ILE A 792 7.35 6.33 0.42
C ILE A 792 7.99 7.71 0.28
N ASP A 793 8.98 7.89 -0.61
CA ASP A 793 9.62 9.19 -0.84
C ASP A 793 8.65 10.20 -1.45
N LEU A 794 7.79 9.75 -2.38
CA LEU A 794 6.75 10.58 -2.98
C LEU A 794 5.61 10.89 -1.98
N VAL A 795 5.22 9.91 -1.15
CA VAL A 795 4.29 10.14 -0.03
C VAL A 795 4.85 11.19 0.93
N LYS A 796 6.13 11.10 1.30
CA LYS A 796 6.80 12.09 2.17
C LYS A 796 6.78 13.48 1.56
N TYR A 797 7.15 13.60 0.28
CA TYR A 797 7.19 14.88 -0.43
C TYR A 797 5.84 15.61 -0.41
N TYR A 798 4.74 14.91 -0.70
CA TYR A 798 3.41 15.51 -0.64
C TYR A 798 2.94 15.79 0.80
N PHE A 799 3.33 14.98 1.79
CA PHE A 799 3.10 15.30 3.21
C PHE A 799 3.86 16.55 3.68
N ASP A 800 5.12 16.74 3.28
CA ASP A 800 5.90 17.95 3.57
C ASP A 800 5.23 19.19 2.96
N ILE A 801 4.80 19.10 1.70
CA ILE A 801 4.04 20.14 1.00
C ILE A 801 2.75 20.49 1.76
N LEU A 802 1.93 19.48 2.07
CA LEU A 802 0.63 19.68 2.70
C LEU A 802 0.76 20.18 4.15
N LYS A 803 1.82 19.77 4.86
CA LYS A 803 2.19 20.30 6.18
C LYS A 803 2.53 21.78 6.11
N VAL A 804 3.38 22.18 5.17
CA VAL A 804 3.73 23.60 4.95
C VAL A 804 2.48 24.41 4.60
N LEU A 805 1.61 23.89 3.74
CA LEU A 805 0.38 24.56 3.35
C LEU A 805 -0.58 24.77 4.54
N LYS A 806 -0.72 23.75 5.39
CA LYS A 806 -1.45 23.80 6.68
C LYS A 806 -0.86 24.84 7.63
N GLU A 807 0.47 24.87 7.79
CA GLU A 807 1.17 25.78 8.70
C GLU A 807 1.11 27.25 8.23
N LEU A 808 1.20 27.50 6.92
CA LEU A 808 1.16 28.85 6.34
C LEU A 808 -0.24 29.44 6.30
N THR A 809 -1.23 28.69 5.81
CA THR A 809 -2.59 29.22 5.60
C THR A 809 -3.42 29.26 6.89
N LYS A 810 -3.16 28.33 7.83
CA LYS A 810 -3.97 28.11 9.05
C LYS A 810 -5.47 27.83 8.78
N GLU A 811 -5.83 27.53 7.54
CA GLU A 811 -7.21 27.29 7.10
C GLU A 811 -7.68 25.86 7.40
N GLY A 812 -8.99 25.69 7.63
CA GLY A 812 -9.60 24.41 7.99
C GLY A 812 -9.38 23.32 6.93
N PHE A 813 -9.64 23.63 5.66
CA PHE A 813 -9.56 22.64 4.57
C PHE A 813 -8.15 22.05 4.38
N ALA A 814 -7.08 22.83 4.56
CA ALA A 814 -5.71 22.35 4.43
C ALA A 814 -5.31 21.45 5.62
N LYS A 815 -5.81 21.79 6.82
CA LYS A 815 -5.72 20.94 8.00
C LYS A 815 -6.48 19.62 7.82
N ASP A 816 -7.70 19.68 7.28
CA ASP A 816 -8.55 18.50 7.08
C ASP A 816 -7.95 17.55 6.04
N ALA A 817 -7.46 18.05 4.89
CA ALA A 817 -6.76 17.24 3.89
C ALA A 817 -5.51 16.55 4.47
N TYR A 818 -4.74 17.27 5.30
CA TYR A 818 -3.59 16.69 6.01
C TYR A 818 -4.01 15.57 6.96
N GLU A 819 -5.05 15.80 7.77
CA GLU A 819 -5.51 14.85 8.78
C GLU A 819 -6.23 13.63 8.17
N LYS A 820 -6.94 13.79 7.04
CA LYS A 820 -7.44 12.70 6.20
C LYS A 820 -6.29 11.87 5.61
N SER A 821 -5.23 12.53 5.12
CA SER A 821 -4.05 11.85 4.57
C SER A 821 -3.29 11.04 5.63
N VAL A 822 -3.06 11.62 6.82
CA VAL A 822 -2.45 10.92 7.97
C VAL A 822 -3.30 9.72 8.39
N ARG A 823 -4.63 9.89 8.45
CA ARG A 823 -5.57 8.83 8.82
C ARG A 823 -5.54 7.68 7.82
N PHE A 824 -5.74 7.96 6.53
CA PHE A 824 -5.67 6.98 5.45
C PHE A 824 -4.36 6.18 5.48
N MET A 825 -3.23 6.85 5.70
CA MET A 825 -1.94 6.18 5.80
C MET A 825 -1.81 5.29 7.03
N SER A 826 -2.36 5.71 8.17
CA SER A 826 -2.36 4.91 9.39
C SER A 826 -3.23 3.66 9.21
N GLU A 827 -4.47 3.84 8.74
CA GLU A 827 -5.46 2.76 8.51
C GLU A 827 -4.94 1.74 7.49
N ASN A 828 -4.38 2.18 6.35
CA ASN A 828 -3.78 1.30 5.34
C ASN A 828 -2.57 0.51 5.88
N ILE A 829 -1.73 1.12 6.73
CA ILE A 829 -0.61 0.42 7.38
C ILE A 829 -1.12 -0.59 8.41
N GLU A 830 -2.15 -0.25 9.19
CA GLU A 830 -2.79 -1.14 10.16
C GLU A 830 -3.47 -2.35 9.48
N GLU A 831 -4.20 -2.13 8.38
CA GLU A 831 -4.82 -3.19 7.57
C GLU A 831 -3.77 -4.15 7.01
N LEU A 832 -2.75 -3.62 6.32
CA LEU A 832 -1.63 -4.43 5.80
C LEU A 832 -0.91 -5.19 6.93
N CYS A 833 -0.73 -4.56 8.09
CA CYS A 833 -0.16 -5.18 9.27
C CYS A 833 -1.04 -6.33 9.80
N SER A 834 -2.36 -6.17 9.81
CA SER A 834 -3.29 -7.24 10.24
C SER A 834 -3.24 -8.42 9.27
N VAL A 835 -3.34 -8.16 7.96
CA VAL A 835 -3.30 -9.19 6.91
C VAL A 835 -2.00 -10.00 6.96
N VAL A 836 -0.84 -9.33 7.09
CA VAL A 836 0.46 -10.00 7.15
C VAL A 836 0.63 -10.78 8.47
N LYS A 837 0.21 -10.23 9.62
CA LYS A 837 0.18 -10.96 10.90
C LYS A 837 -0.70 -12.20 10.82
N GLU A 838 -1.94 -12.08 10.38
CA GLU A 838 -2.85 -13.22 10.28
C GLU A 838 -2.31 -14.31 9.35
N LYS A 839 -1.78 -13.94 8.18
CA LYS A 839 -1.21 -14.89 7.24
C LYS A 839 -0.02 -15.64 7.85
N PHE A 840 0.89 -14.93 8.50
CA PHE A 840 2.04 -15.53 9.20
C PHE A 840 1.60 -16.41 10.36
N ASN A 841 0.69 -15.94 11.23
CA ASN A 841 0.20 -16.70 12.38
C ASN A 841 -0.50 -17.99 11.91
N ARG A 842 -1.36 -17.92 10.89
CA ARG A 842 -2.00 -19.12 10.27
C ARG A 842 -0.97 -20.10 9.71
N ALA A 843 0.09 -19.63 9.07
CA ALA A 843 1.16 -20.49 8.55
C ALA A 843 1.98 -21.14 9.68
N PHE A 844 2.30 -20.38 10.74
CA PHE A 844 3.03 -20.85 11.91
C PHE A 844 2.26 -21.88 12.74
N GLU A 845 0.93 -21.74 12.84
CA GLU A 845 0.05 -22.68 13.52
C GLU A 845 -0.26 -23.95 12.72
N SER A 846 0.02 -23.95 11.41
CA SER A 846 -0.33 -25.05 10.50
C SER A 846 0.36 -26.38 10.82
N GLN A 847 -0.16 -27.47 10.25
CA GLN A 847 0.47 -28.80 10.32
C GLN A 847 1.57 -29.00 9.25
N ASP A 848 1.70 -28.09 8.29
CA ASP A 848 2.76 -28.12 7.26
C ASP A 848 4.02 -27.35 7.72
N GLY A 849 3.88 -26.45 8.71
CA GLY A 849 4.93 -25.53 9.14
C GLY A 849 5.05 -24.26 8.30
N LEU A 850 6.01 -23.41 8.67
CA LEU A 850 6.37 -22.22 7.90
C LEU A 850 7.17 -22.60 6.65
N ARG A 851 6.86 -21.98 5.52
CA ARG A 851 7.69 -22.06 4.31
C ARG A 851 8.65 -20.87 4.30
N GLU A 852 9.78 -21.00 3.60
CA GLU A 852 10.76 -19.90 3.48
C GLU A 852 10.09 -18.64 2.91
N GLY A 853 9.13 -18.80 1.98
CA GLY A 853 8.32 -17.70 1.45
C GLY A 853 7.52 -16.93 2.51
N ASP A 854 6.91 -17.61 3.49
CA ASP A 854 6.14 -16.95 4.55
C ASP A 854 7.05 -16.10 5.47
N VAL A 855 8.24 -16.63 5.77
CA VAL A 855 9.25 -15.93 6.58
C VAL A 855 9.83 -14.73 5.83
N GLN A 856 10.15 -14.87 4.54
CA GLN A 856 10.66 -13.76 3.73
C GLN A 856 9.60 -12.69 3.50
N GLU A 857 8.33 -13.05 3.28
CA GLU A 857 7.24 -12.08 3.16
C GLU A 857 7.05 -11.27 4.45
N TYR A 858 7.07 -11.93 5.61
CA TYR A 858 7.01 -11.23 6.90
C TYR A 858 8.22 -10.32 7.13
N LYS A 859 9.42 -10.77 6.75
CA LYS A 859 10.66 -9.98 6.86
C LYS A 859 10.63 -8.74 5.96
N ILE A 860 10.25 -8.89 4.69
CA ILE A 860 10.09 -7.78 3.74
C ILE A 860 9.07 -6.77 4.30
N PHE A 861 8.01 -7.23 4.97
CA PHE A 861 7.06 -6.33 5.63
C PHE A 861 7.64 -5.60 6.84
N VAL A 862 8.43 -6.27 7.70
CA VAL A 862 9.15 -5.61 8.81
C VAL A 862 10.12 -4.53 8.28
N GLU A 863 10.87 -4.84 7.22
CA GLU A 863 11.78 -3.91 6.55
C GLU A 863 11.03 -2.73 5.90
N TYR A 864 9.84 -2.98 5.31
CA TYR A 864 8.96 -1.95 4.78
C TYR A 864 8.46 -0.99 5.87
N ILE A 865 8.03 -1.50 7.03
CA ILE A 865 7.61 -0.66 8.16
C ILE A 865 8.80 0.15 8.72
N GLN A 866 10.00 -0.44 8.82
CA GLN A 866 11.22 0.31 9.16
C GLN A 866 11.50 1.43 8.13
N GLY A 867 11.34 1.12 6.84
CA GLY A 867 11.48 2.07 5.73
C GLY A 867 10.47 3.21 5.76
N ILE A 868 9.28 3.01 6.33
CA ILE A 868 8.28 4.08 6.56
C ILE A 868 8.60 4.92 7.79
N GLN A 869 9.02 4.28 8.90
CA GLN A 869 9.13 4.94 10.20
C GLN A 869 10.11 6.12 10.19
N LYS A 870 11.22 6.00 9.45
CA LYS A 870 12.22 7.07 9.32
C LYS A 870 11.72 8.31 8.53
N PRO A 871 11.21 8.19 7.29
CA PRO A 871 10.72 9.35 6.52
C PRO A 871 9.39 9.92 7.03
N LEU A 872 8.45 9.10 7.51
CA LEU A 872 7.09 9.54 7.87
C LEU A 872 6.82 9.69 9.37
N GLY A 873 7.78 9.34 10.25
CA GLY A 873 7.58 9.42 11.72
C GLY A 873 7.19 10.82 12.22
N GLY A 874 7.67 11.89 11.58
CA GLY A 874 7.29 13.27 11.88
C GLY A 874 5.90 13.71 11.38
N HIS A 875 5.17 12.84 10.67
CA HIS A 875 3.81 13.06 10.18
C HIS A 875 2.78 12.12 10.81
N LEU A 876 3.15 10.87 11.05
CA LEU A 876 2.26 9.81 11.54
C LEU A 876 2.34 9.60 13.07
N GLU A 877 3.29 10.25 13.75
CA GLU A 877 3.44 10.25 15.21
C GLU A 877 3.44 8.82 15.81
N SER A 878 2.74 8.61 16.93
CA SER A 878 2.62 7.31 17.61
C SER A 878 1.63 6.34 16.96
N ARG A 879 1.02 6.69 15.81
CA ARG A 879 0.04 5.84 15.10
C ARG A 879 0.71 4.75 14.25
N LEU A 880 2.03 4.83 14.05
CA LEU A 880 2.73 3.79 13.31
C LEU A 880 2.94 2.55 14.18
N VAL A 881 2.55 1.38 13.67
CA VAL A 881 2.97 0.09 14.24
C VAL A 881 4.50 0.03 14.22
N SER A 882 5.14 -0.18 15.37
CA SER A 882 6.60 -0.27 15.40
C SER A 882 7.09 -1.61 14.84
N PRO A 883 8.27 -1.66 14.20
CA PRO A 883 8.91 -2.91 13.80
C PRO A 883 9.06 -3.90 14.98
N THR A 884 9.34 -3.38 16.18
CA THR A 884 9.42 -4.16 17.41
C THR A 884 8.09 -4.84 17.76
N ALA A 885 6.95 -4.22 17.45
CA ALA A 885 5.63 -4.83 17.67
C ALA A 885 5.34 -6.01 16.72
N LEU A 886 5.96 -6.04 15.53
CA LEU A 886 5.91 -7.19 14.62
C LEU A 886 6.79 -8.34 15.14
N ILE A 887 8.02 -8.04 15.60
CA ILE A 887 8.87 -9.06 16.25
C ILE A 887 8.22 -9.58 17.54
N GLN A 888 7.54 -8.72 18.30
CA GLN A 888 6.77 -9.11 19.49
C GLN A 888 5.58 -10.01 19.16
N ASN A 889 4.95 -9.88 17.98
CA ASN A 889 3.95 -10.83 17.50
C ASN A 889 4.57 -12.22 17.31
N ILE A 890 5.75 -12.32 16.68
CA ILE A 890 6.48 -13.58 16.56
C ILE A 890 6.78 -14.17 17.95
N HIS A 891 7.30 -13.38 18.90
CA HIS A 891 7.53 -13.85 20.28
C HIS A 891 6.25 -14.35 20.96
N THR A 892 5.12 -13.69 20.73
CA THR A 892 3.82 -14.05 21.34
C THR A 892 3.32 -15.39 20.81
N GLU A 893 3.33 -15.60 19.49
CA GLU A 893 2.96 -16.88 18.89
C GLU A 893 3.92 -18.02 19.28
N ILE A 894 5.23 -17.73 19.42
CA ILE A 894 6.21 -18.68 19.97
C ILE A 894 5.82 -19.11 21.40
N GLN A 895 5.49 -18.18 22.30
CA GLN A 895 5.08 -18.55 23.66
C GLN A 895 3.78 -19.36 23.68
N LYS A 896 2.78 -18.94 22.89
CA LYS A 896 1.48 -19.62 22.76
C LYS A 896 1.67 -21.06 22.28
N ARG A 897 2.38 -21.26 21.18
CA ARG A 897 2.63 -22.59 20.61
C ARG A 897 3.50 -23.47 21.52
N ARG A 898 4.43 -22.88 22.30
CA ARG A 898 5.16 -23.61 23.34
C ARG A 898 4.22 -24.14 24.43
N GLN A 899 3.25 -23.34 24.88
CA GLN A 899 2.28 -23.77 25.89
C GLN A 899 1.44 -24.94 25.38
N ASP A 900 0.95 -24.89 24.13
CA ASP A 900 0.21 -25.98 23.49
C ASP A 900 1.01 -27.30 23.40
N LEU A 901 2.34 -27.19 23.27
CA LEU A 901 3.28 -28.32 23.19
C LEU A 901 3.69 -28.89 24.55
N GLY A 902 3.35 -28.23 25.67
CA GLY A 902 3.76 -28.66 27.01
C GLY A 902 3.30 -30.08 27.38
N GLY A 903 2.14 -30.50 26.88
CA GLY A 903 1.57 -31.84 27.10
C GLY A 903 1.65 -32.78 25.89
N LYS A 904 2.35 -32.43 24.81
CA LYS A 904 2.48 -33.25 23.59
C LYS A 904 3.67 -34.20 23.67
N ASP A 905 3.55 -35.37 23.04
CA ASP A 905 4.66 -36.31 22.89
C ASP A 905 5.83 -35.68 22.11
N LEU A 906 7.04 -35.87 22.63
CA LEU A 906 8.31 -35.46 22.01
C LEU A 906 8.53 -36.15 20.65
N SER A 907 7.92 -37.32 20.45
CA SER A 907 7.99 -38.07 19.18
C SER A 907 7.02 -37.56 18.10
N SER A 908 6.18 -36.56 18.41
CA SER A 908 5.19 -36.04 17.46
C SER A 908 5.80 -35.09 16.43
N SER A 909 5.34 -35.19 15.18
CA SER A 909 5.75 -34.28 14.09
C SER A 909 5.50 -32.81 14.40
N VAL A 910 4.54 -32.49 15.29
CA VAL A 910 4.26 -31.10 15.71
C VAL A 910 5.45 -30.49 16.47
N VAL A 911 6.24 -31.29 17.20
CA VAL A 911 7.47 -30.83 17.87
C VAL A 911 8.58 -30.60 16.84
N GLU A 912 8.73 -31.50 15.87
CA GLU A 912 9.67 -31.36 14.75
C GLU A 912 9.40 -30.08 13.96
N ILE A 913 8.15 -29.88 13.52
CA ILE A 913 7.70 -28.70 12.78
C ILE A 913 7.92 -27.42 13.59
N TYR A 914 7.62 -27.42 14.89
CA TYR A 914 7.81 -26.25 15.74
C TYR A 914 9.29 -25.86 15.86
N LEU A 915 10.18 -26.81 16.15
CA LEU A 915 11.62 -26.53 16.22
C LEU A 915 12.21 -26.17 14.85
N GLY A 916 11.69 -26.76 13.76
CA GLY A 916 11.96 -26.38 12.38
C GLY A 916 11.61 -24.92 12.10
N ASN A 917 10.37 -24.52 12.43
CA ASN A 917 9.90 -23.14 12.32
C ASN A 917 10.80 -22.17 13.11
N LEU A 918 11.14 -22.47 14.36
CA LEU A 918 12.04 -21.61 15.15
C LEU A 918 13.44 -21.50 14.53
N LYS A 919 13.99 -22.61 14.00
CA LYS A 919 15.30 -22.63 13.33
C LYS A 919 15.30 -21.77 12.05
N MET A 920 14.21 -21.77 11.30
CA MET A 920 14.00 -20.87 10.15
C MET A 920 13.82 -19.41 10.57
N LEU A 921 13.00 -19.14 11.60
CA LEU A 921 12.77 -17.78 12.09
C LEU A 921 14.07 -17.13 12.60
N LYS A 922 14.87 -17.86 13.39
CA LYS A 922 16.21 -17.44 13.85
C LYS A 922 17.15 -17.03 12.69
N LYS A 923 17.07 -17.71 11.54
CA LYS A 923 17.91 -17.41 10.35
C LYS A 923 17.57 -16.05 9.74
N SER A 924 16.29 -15.65 9.78
CA SER A 924 15.81 -14.38 9.21
C SER A 924 15.75 -13.25 10.24
N PHE A 925 15.57 -13.57 11.52
CA PHE A 925 15.48 -12.65 12.68
C PHE A 925 16.46 -13.10 13.78
N PRO A 926 17.74 -12.65 13.73
CA PRO A 926 18.79 -13.10 14.65
C PRO A 926 18.49 -12.87 16.14
N GLU A 927 17.66 -11.89 16.48
CA GLU A 927 17.19 -11.62 17.85
C GLU A 927 16.44 -12.82 18.47
N LEU A 928 15.88 -13.72 17.65
CA LEU A 928 15.19 -14.93 18.12
C LEU A 928 16.15 -16.07 18.53
N GLU A 929 17.48 -15.89 18.41
CA GLU A 929 18.51 -16.85 18.85
C GLU A 929 18.30 -17.31 20.30
N LEU A 930 18.01 -16.37 21.21
CA LEU A 930 17.83 -16.66 22.63
C LEU A 930 16.59 -17.52 22.88
N GLU A 931 15.49 -17.22 22.18
CA GLU A 931 14.23 -17.94 22.34
C GLU A 931 14.31 -19.34 21.70
N TYR A 932 15.02 -19.49 20.57
CA TYR A 932 15.36 -20.80 20.00
C TYR A 932 16.14 -21.65 21.01
N ARG A 933 17.23 -21.13 21.60
CA ARG A 933 18.03 -21.86 22.60
C ARG A 933 17.22 -22.23 23.85
N LYS A 934 16.37 -21.31 24.33
CA LYS A 934 15.49 -21.53 25.48
C LYS A 934 14.46 -22.64 25.23
N ASN A 935 13.93 -22.75 24.00
CA ASN A 935 13.07 -23.87 23.61
C ASN A 935 13.87 -25.17 23.46
N CYS A 936 15.03 -25.16 22.79
CA CYS A 936 15.89 -26.35 22.69
C CYS A 936 16.24 -26.93 24.07
N LYS A 937 16.59 -26.08 25.05
CA LYS A 937 16.87 -26.52 26.43
C LYS A 937 15.65 -27.13 27.13
N ASP A 938 14.47 -26.55 26.93
CA ASP A 938 13.20 -27.08 27.45
C ASP A 938 12.89 -28.48 26.92
N PHE A 939 13.10 -28.70 25.62
CA PHE A 939 12.94 -30.02 25.00
C PHE A 939 14.05 -31.00 25.39
N GLU A 940 15.29 -30.55 25.61
CA GLU A 940 16.37 -31.38 26.16
C GLU A 940 16.05 -31.84 27.59
N GLU A 941 15.61 -30.94 28.47
CA GLU A 941 15.22 -31.29 29.86
C GLU A 941 14.03 -32.27 29.89
N ARG A 942 13.07 -32.13 28.98
CA ARG A 942 11.96 -33.08 28.81
C ARG A 942 12.42 -34.44 28.27
N PHE A 943 13.36 -34.45 27.32
CA PHE A 943 13.95 -35.68 26.80
C PHE A 943 14.76 -36.42 27.86
N ASP A 944 15.49 -35.70 28.71
CA ASP A 944 16.27 -36.28 29.81
C ASP A 944 15.36 -36.88 30.90
N ALA A 945 14.20 -36.28 31.14
CA ALA A 945 13.17 -36.86 32.00
C ALA A 945 12.55 -38.14 31.39
N LEU A 946 12.37 -38.20 30.07
CA LEU A 946 11.91 -39.40 29.36
C LEU A 946 12.96 -40.51 29.37
N VAL A 947 14.24 -40.19 29.14
CA VAL A 947 15.34 -41.15 29.24
C VAL A 947 15.38 -41.76 30.64
N LYS A 948 15.32 -40.93 31.68
CA LYS A 948 15.32 -41.37 33.07
C LYS A 948 14.09 -42.21 33.45
N SER A 949 12.95 -42.05 32.77
CA SER A 949 11.76 -42.89 33.05
C SER A 949 11.89 -44.32 32.54
N ALA A 950 12.88 -44.64 31.70
CA ALA A 950 13.19 -46.00 31.30
C ALA A 950 13.90 -46.82 32.40
N ASP A 951 14.66 -46.16 33.29
CA ASP A 951 15.47 -46.82 34.32
C ASP A 951 14.64 -47.75 35.22
N GLU A 952 13.47 -47.29 35.67
CA GLU A 952 12.61 -48.01 36.61
C GLU A 952 12.03 -49.30 36.00
N PRO A 953 11.35 -49.28 34.84
CA PRO A 953 10.88 -50.50 34.17
C PRO A 953 12.01 -51.47 33.77
N ILE A 954 13.19 -50.96 33.38
CA ILE A 954 14.36 -51.80 33.10
C ILE A 954 14.77 -52.57 34.35
N LEU A 955 14.97 -51.86 35.48
CA LEU A 955 15.42 -52.46 36.74
C LEU A 955 14.35 -53.36 37.39
N ALA A 956 13.07 -53.05 37.21
CA ALA A 956 11.94 -53.86 37.65
C ALA A 956 11.74 -55.14 36.81
N ASN A 957 12.39 -55.25 35.64
CA ASN A 957 12.20 -56.32 34.65
C ASN A 957 10.85 -56.28 33.91
N GLU A 958 10.24 -55.09 33.82
CA GLU A 958 8.98 -54.84 33.12
C GLU A 958 9.23 -54.59 31.62
N PHE A 959 9.78 -55.61 30.95
CA PHE A 959 10.38 -55.47 29.61
C PHE A 959 9.45 -54.93 28.53
N SER A 960 8.14 -55.20 28.59
CA SER A 960 7.15 -54.63 27.67
C SER A 960 7.05 -53.11 27.82
N GLN A 961 7.02 -52.60 29.06
CA GLN A 961 6.97 -51.16 29.35
C GLN A 961 8.29 -50.49 29.02
N ALA A 962 9.43 -51.13 29.33
CA ALA A 962 10.74 -50.65 28.93
C ALA A 962 10.86 -50.54 27.39
N ALA A 963 10.37 -51.51 26.62
CA ALA A 963 10.41 -51.50 25.16
C ALA A 963 9.57 -50.37 24.54
N GLU A 964 8.41 -50.03 25.13
CA GLU A 964 7.60 -48.89 24.70
C GLU A 964 8.27 -47.55 25.03
N ILE A 965 8.83 -47.36 26.23
CA ILE A 965 9.56 -46.13 26.57
C ILE A 965 10.78 -45.97 25.66
N ILE A 966 11.56 -47.03 25.42
CA ILE A 966 12.70 -47.03 24.51
C ILE A 966 12.28 -46.69 23.07
N LEU A 967 11.09 -47.10 22.61
CA LEU A 967 10.54 -46.68 21.32
C LEU A 967 10.26 -45.18 21.27
N VAL A 968 9.67 -44.61 22.32
CA VAL A 968 9.40 -43.16 22.39
C VAL A 968 10.71 -42.39 22.46
N ILE A 969 11.71 -42.85 23.23
CA ILE A 969 13.06 -42.26 23.25
C ILE A 969 13.67 -42.28 21.84
N TYR A 970 13.64 -43.42 21.13
CA TYR A 970 14.17 -43.52 19.77
C TYR A 970 13.49 -42.55 18.78
N LYS A 971 12.16 -42.52 18.74
CA LYS A 971 11.44 -41.62 17.83
C LYS A 971 11.68 -40.15 18.20
N SER A 972 11.73 -39.84 19.49
CA SER A 972 12.05 -38.49 19.98
C SER A 972 13.50 -38.09 19.65
N SER A 973 14.46 -39.03 19.68
CA SER A 973 15.84 -38.74 19.31
C SER A 973 15.95 -38.41 17.82
N GLN A 974 15.24 -39.12 16.94
CA GLN A 974 15.19 -38.80 15.51
C GLN A 974 14.66 -37.37 15.26
N VAL A 975 13.57 -36.98 15.92
CA VAL A 975 13.00 -35.62 15.82
C VAL A 975 13.96 -34.55 16.37
N LEU A 976 14.61 -34.81 17.51
CA LEU A 976 15.38 -33.80 18.23
C LEU A 976 16.83 -33.67 17.75
N ASN A 977 17.45 -34.69 17.14
CA ASN A 977 18.86 -34.66 16.72
C ASN A 977 19.17 -33.59 15.65
N VAL A 978 18.16 -33.12 14.90
CA VAL A 978 18.30 -32.01 13.93
C VAL A 978 18.45 -30.64 14.63
N HIS A 979 18.15 -30.56 15.92
CA HIS A 979 18.03 -29.33 16.71
C HIS A 979 18.92 -29.28 17.95
N LEU A 980 19.17 -30.43 18.56
CA LEU A 980 20.04 -30.64 19.71
C LEU A 980 21.38 -31.27 19.27
N SER A 981 22.35 -31.39 20.17
CA SER A 981 23.66 -32.00 19.87
C SER A 981 23.61 -33.54 19.84
N GLU A 982 24.65 -34.17 19.27
CA GLU A 982 24.90 -35.63 19.21
C GLU A 982 24.59 -36.39 20.53
N LYS A 983 24.72 -35.71 21.68
CA LYS A 983 24.32 -36.19 23.02
C LYS A 983 22.93 -36.81 23.10
N VAL A 984 21.98 -36.46 22.22
CA VAL A 984 20.63 -37.07 22.23
C VAL A 984 20.66 -38.52 21.75
N GLU A 985 21.46 -38.83 20.72
CA GLU A 985 21.67 -40.21 20.28
C GLU A 985 22.50 -40.99 21.30
N ASP A 986 23.47 -40.34 21.95
CA ASP A 986 24.24 -40.96 23.04
C ASP A 986 23.36 -41.29 24.25
N LYS A 987 22.43 -40.42 24.67
CA LYS A 987 21.48 -40.71 25.76
C LYS A 987 20.56 -41.91 25.43
N TYR A 988 20.13 -42.04 24.17
CA TYR A 988 19.41 -43.23 23.69
C TYR A 988 20.30 -44.50 23.72
N ARG A 989 21.55 -44.38 23.26
CA ARG A 989 22.57 -45.44 23.30
C ARG A 989 22.84 -45.89 24.74
N ASP A 990 22.98 -44.95 25.67
CA ASP A 990 23.21 -45.20 27.09
C ASP A 990 22.04 -45.92 27.76
N THR A 991 20.80 -45.58 27.37
CA THR A 991 19.59 -46.31 27.80
C THR A 991 19.64 -47.78 27.35
N PHE A 992 20.06 -48.03 26.12
CA PHE A 992 20.27 -49.38 25.58
C PHE A 992 21.43 -50.12 26.28
N VAL A 993 22.53 -49.43 26.56
CA VAL A 993 23.68 -49.97 27.29
C VAL A 993 23.30 -50.31 28.73
N LEU A 994 22.44 -49.52 29.39
CA LEU A 994 21.89 -49.83 30.71
C LEU A 994 21.07 -51.12 30.68
N LEU A 995 20.16 -51.28 29.71
CA LEU A 995 19.37 -52.51 29.55
C LEU A 995 20.27 -53.73 29.26
N LEU A 996 21.21 -53.61 28.33
CA LEU A 996 22.20 -54.66 28.03
C LEU A 996 23.00 -55.05 29.27
N LYS A 997 23.45 -54.07 30.06
CA LYS A 997 24.20 -54.30 31.30
C LYS A 997 23.35 -54.97 32.37
N HIS A 998 22.09 -54.54 32.53
CA HIS A 998 21.15 -55.16 33.47
C HIS A 998 20.91 -56.64 33.13
N LEU A 999 20.65 -56.95 31.86
CA LEU A 999 20.47 -58.32 31.37
C LEU A 999 21.74 -59.17 31.53
N ASN A 1000 22.91 -58.68 31.09
CA ASN A 1000 24.18 -59.39 31.30
C ASN A 1000 24.51 -59.59 32.78
N SER A 1001 24.06 -58.70 33.68
CA SER A 1001 24.30 -58.84 35.11
C SER A 1001 23.69 -60.12 35.71
N PHE A 1002 22.64 -60.70 35.11
CA PHE A 1002 22.12 -62.00 35.54
C PHE A 1002 23.08 -63.14 35.20
N SER A 1003 23.73 -63.08 34.03
CA SER A 1003 24.80 -64.00 33.63
C SER A 1003 26.06 -63.85 34.47
N GLU A 1004 26.40 -62.64 34.90
CA GLU A 1004 27.52 -62.38 35.83
C GLU A 1004 27.18 -62.85 37.27
N LYS A 1005 25.97 -62.55 37.77
CA LYS A 1005 25.49 -63.00 39.11
C LYS A 1005 25.37 -64.52 39.22
N ALA A 1006 25.21 -65.23 38.10
CA ALA A 1006 25.22 -66.69 38.06
C ALA A 1006 26.63 -67.29 38.25
N GLU A 1007 27.71 -66.62 37.84
CA GLU A 1007 29.08 -67.14 37.95
C GLU A 1007 29.48 -67.53 39.39
N PRO A 1008 29.35 -66.68 40.43
CA PRO A 1008 29.68 -67.07 41.81
C PRO A 1008 28.71 -68.12 42.41
N ILE A 1009 27.59 -68.40 41.75
CA ILE A 1009 26.74 -69.55 42.08
C ILE A 1009 27.33 -70.81 41.45
N LEU A 1010 27.70 -70.75 40.17
CA LEU A 1010 28.26 -71.87 39.39
C LEU A 1010 29.73 -72.20 39.74
N ASP A 1011 30.48 -71.31 40.40
CA ASP A 1011 31.81 -71.62 40.93
C ASP A 1011 31.78 -72.50 42.18
N LYS A 1012 30.60 -72.69 42.80
CA LYS A 1012 30.45 -73.52 44.00
C LYS A 1012 30.73 -74.99 43.68
N ILE A 1013 31.27 -75.72 44.64
CA ILE A 1013 31.53 -77.16 44.49
C ILE A 1013 30.22 -77.96 44.38
N ARG A 1014 29.14 -77.48 45.02
CA ARG A 1014 27.78 -78.03 44.99
C ARG A 1014 26.75 -76.90 45.00
N LEU A 1015 25.58 -77.14 44.40
CA LEU A 1015 24.43 -76.23 44.45
C LEU A 1015 23.38 -76.79 45.42
N ASN A 1016 22.77 -75.93 46.23
CA ASN A 1016 21.56 -76.28 46.99
C ASN A 1016 20.30 -75.90 46.19
N ASP A 1017 19.11 -76.34 46.66
CA ASP A 1017 17.84 -76.02 45.99
C ASP A 1017 17.62 -74.50 45.86
N ASP A 1018 18.04 -73.69 46.84
CA ASP A 1018 17.94 -72.22 46.74
C ASP A 1018 18.78 -71.66 45.58
N ASN A 1019 19.99 -72.17 45.37
CA ASN A 1019 20.85 -71.73 44.27
C ASN A 1019 20.27 -72.11 42.91
N VAL A 1020 19.69 -73.31 42.78
CA VAL A 1020 19.00 -73.71 41.55
C VAL A 1020 17.72 -72.89 41.35
N LYS A 1021 17.00 -72.56 42.42
CA LYS A 1021 15.84 -71.66 42.37
C LYS A 1021 16.24 -70.27 41.87
N THR A 1022 17.31 -69.67 42.39
CA THR A 1022 17.83 -68.37 41.92
C THR A 1022 18.28 -68.42 40.45
N LEU A 1023 18.95 -69.49 40.02
CA LEU A 1023 19.32 -69.66 38.60
C LEU A 1023 18.08 -69.79 37.70
N ASN A 1024 17.02 -70.44 38.17
CA ASN A 1024 15.74 -70.53 37.45
C ASN A 1024 15.00 -69.18 37.42
N GLU A 1025 15.03 -68.41 38.49
CA GLU A 1025 14.49 -67.04 38.55
C GLU A 1025 15.22 -66.14 37.53
N TYR A 1026 16.55 -66.19 37.46
CA TYR A 1026 17.35 -65.46 36.46
C TYR A 1026 17.05 -65.94 35.02
N MET A 1027 16.94 -67.26 34.80
CA MET A 1027 16.55 -67.83 33.50
C MET A 1027 15.18 -67.30 33.05
N ASN A 1028 14.21 -67.21 33.97
CA ASN A 1028 12.86 -66.73 33.66
C ASN A 1028 12.83 -65.24 33.34
N ILE A 1029 13.66 -64.41 33.98
CA ILE A 1029 13.82 -62.99 33.64
C ILE A 1029 14.41 -62.85 32.23
N LEU A 1030 15.51 -63.55 31.92
CA LEU A 1030 16.13 -63.50 30.60
C LEU A 1030 15.21 -64.06 29.50
N ARG A 1031 14.42 -65.09 29.81
CA ARG A 1031 13.38 -65.63 28.94
C ARG A 1031 12.28 -64.62 28.67
N SER A 1032 11.76 -63.95 29.71
CA SER A 1032 10.73 -62.92 29.58
C SER A 1032 11.18 -61.76 28.71
N ALA A 1033 12.43 -61.30 28.87
CA ALA A 1033 13.03 -60.33 27.95
C ALA A 1033 13.06 -60.88 26.51
N LYS A 1034 13.56 -62.11 26.31
CA LYS A 1034 13.69 -62.76 25.00
C LYS A 1034 12.35 -62.97 24.28
N GLU A 1035 11.29 -63.31 25.01
CA GLU A 1035 9.95 -63.58 24.49
C GLU A 1035 9.14 -62.29 24.26
N THR A 1036 9.60 -61.14 24.79
CA THR A 1036 9.00 -59.83 24.51
C THR A 1036 9.35 -59.40 23.08
N SER A 1037 8.43 -59.66 22.14
CA SER A 1037 8.63 -59.37 20.69
C SER A 1037 8.96 -57.90 20.43
N THR A 1038 8.25 -56.98 21.08
CA THR A 1038 8.54 -55.54 20.95
C THR A 1038 9.96 -55.20 21.38
N LEU A 1039 10.57 -55.93 22.32
CA LEU A 1039 11.95 -55.71 22.73
C LEU A 1039 12.95 -56.28 21.70
N GLN A 1040 12.68 -57.45 21.13
CA GLN A 1040 13.48 -58.05 20.05
C GLN A 1040 13.56 -57.11 18.82
N ASP A 1041 12.45 -56.46 18.47
CA ASP A 1041 12.40 -55.47 17.39
C ASP A 1041 13.30 -54.25 17.70
N ARG A 1042 13.33 -53.81 18.97
CA ARG A 1042 14.18 -52.69 19.42
C ARG A 1042 15.66 -53.05 19.38
N PHE A 1043 16.03 -54.25 19.85
CA PHE A 1043 17.39 -54.78 19.72
C PHE A 1043 17.84 -54.86 18.25
N SER A 1044 16.96 -55.32 17.36
CA SER A 1044 17.22 -55.39 15.92
C SER A 1044 17.43 -53.99 15.32
N THR A 1045 16.55 -53.04 15.64
CA THR A 1045 16.66 -51.63 15.22
C THR A 1045 18.00 -51.01 15.67
N TYR A 1046 18.37 -51.20 16.94
CA TYR A 1046 19.62 -50.69 17.50
C TYR A 1046 20.86 -51.35 16.88
N ALA A 1047 20.81 -52.65 16.60
CA ALA A 1047 21.88 -53.36 15.91
C ALA A 1047 22.07 -52.89 14.44
N GLU A 1048 21.01 -52.43 13.77
CA GLU A 1048 21.12 -51.79 12.46
C GLU A 1048 21.73 -50.38 12.54
N MET A 1049 21.33 -49.57 13.54
CA MET A 1049 21.95 -48.27 13.79
C MET A 1049 23.47 -48.38 14.03
N LEU A 1050 23.90 -49.37 14.82
CA LEU A 1050 25.32 -49.63 15.08
C LEU A 1050 26.11 -50.07 13.83
N LYS A 1051 25.45 -50.63 12.80
CA LYS A 1051 26.10 -50.99 11.52
C LYS A 1051 26.25 -49.79 10.58
N ASN A 1052 25.39 -48.79 10.72
CA ASN A 1052 25.31 -47.63 9.82
C ASN A 1052 26.10 -46.40 10.34
N GLY A 1053 26.40 -46.34 11.64
CA GLY A 1053 27.20 -45.27 12.25
C GLY A 1053 28.71 -45.42 12.01
N THR A 1054 29.41 -44.29 11.88
CA THR A 1054 30.89 -44.24 11.68
C THR A 1054 31.71 -44.39 12.96
N GLY A 1055 31.07 -44.46 14.12
CA GLY A 1055 31.73 -44.68 15.41
C GLY A 1055 32.19 -46.13 15.58
N THR A 1056 33.27 -46.35 16.34
CA THR A 1056 33.77 -47.68 16.68
C THR A 1056 32.65 -48.58 17.20
N SER A 1057 32.33 -49.64 16.45
CA SER A 1057 31.41 -50.68 16.87
C SER A 1057 31.80 -51.15 18.28
N PRO A 1058 30.85 -51.28 19.23
CA PRO A 1058 31.14 -51.93 20.48
C PRO A 1058 31.47 -53.39 20.15
N ASN A 1059 32.75 -53.76 20.20
CA ASN A 1059 33.25 -55.10 19.83
C ASN A 1059 32.62 -56.27 20.65
N ASN A 1060 31.75 -55.96 21.60
CA ASN A 1060 31.03 -56.88 22.48
C ASN A 1060 29.50 -56.61 22.50
N PHE A 1061 28.88 -56.01 21.47
CA PHE A 1061 27.41 -56.00 21.38
C PHE A 1061 26.92 -57.46 21.23
N ARG A 1062 26.25 -57.96 22.27
CA ARG A 1062 25.58 -59.27 22.25
C ARG A 1062 24.09 -59.08 22.04
N ASP A 1063 23.51 -59.85 21.14
CA ASP A 1063 22.05 -59.87 20.98
C ASP A 1063 21.36 -60.58 22.17
N LEU A 1064 20.04 -60.47 22.25
CA LEU A 1064 19.28 -61.05 23.36
C LEU A 1064 19.29 -62.58 23.36
N ASN A 1065 19.50 -63.21 22.20
CA ASN A 1065 19.64 -64.66 22.06
C ASN A 1065 21.03 -65.14 22.50
N GLU A 1066 22.08 -64.37 22.26
CA GLU A 1066 23.45 -64.61 22.68
C GLU A 1066 23.58 -64.48 24.20
N ILE A 1067 23.00 -63.44 24.83
CA ILE A 1067 22.98 -63.30 26.30
C ILE A 1067 22.25 -64.49 26.94
N TYR A 1068 21.09 -64.87 26.38
CA TYR A 1068 20.31 -66.03 26.84
C TYR A 1068 21.05 -67.37 26.62
N SER A 1069 21.76 -67.52 25.51
CA SER A 1069 22.50 -68.74 25.18
C SER A 1069 23.78 -68.87 26.01
N ASP A 1070 24.53 -67.78 26.23
CA ASP A 1070 25.68 -67.73 27.15
C ASP A 1070 25.27 -68.12 28.58
N PHE A 1071 24.12 -67.65 29.05
CA PHE A 1071 23.55 -68.05 30.35
C PHE A 1071 23.30 -69.57 30.42
N ILE A 1072 22.65 -70.14 29.40
CA ILE A 1072 22.42 -71.59 29.29
C ILE A 1072 23.75 -72.36 29.21
N GLU A 1073 24.69 -71.91 28.37
CA GLU A 1073 25.97 -72.57 28.16
C GLU A 1073 26.85 -72.55 29.42
N LYS A 1074 26.80 -71.50 30.24
CA LYS A 1074 27.47 -71.49 31.56
C LYS A 1074 26.91 -72.56 32.49
N ILE A 1075 25.59 -72.73 32.56
CA ILE A 1075 24.95 -73.77 33.39
C ILE A 1075 25.26 -75.17 32.83
N VAL A 1076 25.19 -75.37 31.51
CA VAL A 1076 25.56 -76.63 30.85
C VAL A 1076 27.04 -76.97 31.06
N LYS A 1077 27.94 -75.98 31.00
CA LYS A 1077 29.38 -76.15 31.28
C LYS A 1077 29.64 -76.55 32.73
N TYR A 1078 28.90 -75.98 33.70
CA TYR A 1078 28.95 -76.43 35.09
C TYR A 1078 28.44 -77.87 35.23
N PHE A 1079 27.35 -78.23 34.54
CA PHE A 1079 26.83 -79.58 34.49
C PHE A 1079 27.83 -80.60 33.91
N ASP A 1080 28.52 -80.24 32.83
CA ASP A 1080 29.60 -81.04 32.25
C ASP A 1080 30.82 -81.12 33.18
N GLN A 1081 31.14 -80.06 33.95
CA GLN A 1081 32.15 -80.14 35.01
C GLN A 1081 31.77 -81.14 36.11
N ILE A 1082 30.48 -81.26 36.47
CA ILE A 1082 30.03 -82.30 37.41
C ILE A 1082 30.31 -83.71 36.84
N ASN A 1083 30.00 -83.94 35.56
CA ASN A 1083 30.35 -85.19 34.86
C ASN A 1083 31.87 -85.44 34.82
N ILE A 1084 32.68 -84.42 34.59
CA ILE A 1084 34.16 -84.53 34.65
C ILE A 1084 34.60 -84.91 36.07
N ARG A 1085 34.07 -84.27 37.12
CA ARG A 1085 34.35 -84.62 38.53
C ARG A 1085 33.94 -86.06 38.85
N ILE A 1086 32.80 -86.54 38.34
CA ILE A 1086 32.36 -87.93 38.47
C ILE A 1086 33.37 -88.89 37.80
N LYS A 1087 33.87 -88.55 36.60
CA LYS A 1087 34.92 -89.34 35.93
C LYS A 1087 36.24 -89.34 36.71
N GLU A 1088 36.69 -88.18 37.19
CA GLU A 1088 37.89 -88.10 38.02
C GLU A 1088 37.74 -88.90 39.33
N LEU A 1089 36.54 -89.00 39.90
CA LEU A 1089 36.27 -89.86 41.07
C LEU A 1089 36.31 -91.36 40.73
N PHE A 1090 36.03 -91.77 39.48
CA PHE A 1090 36.31 -93.14 39.03
C PHE A 1090 37.82 -93.40 38.90
N GLU A 1091 38.62 -92.38 38.54
CA GLU A 1091 40.05 -92.50 38.22
C GLU A 1091 41.01 -92.30 39.42
N LYS A 1092 40.71 -91.38 40.36
CA LYS A 1092 41.69 -90.86 41.35
C LYS A 1092 41.71 -91.52 42.74
N ASN A 1093 40.92 -92.57 42.98
CA ASN A 1093 40.73 -93.38 44.22
C ASN A 1093 39.62 -92.95 45.20
N GLY A 1094 39.05 -93.96 45.88
CA GLY A 1094 38.47 -93.81 47.22
C GLY A 1094 37.38 -94.83 47.59
N ASP A 1095 37.33 -95.21 48.87
CA ASP A 1095 36.21 -96.02 49.42
C ASP A 1095 34.88 -95.22 49.50
N TYR A 1096 34.98 -93.90 49.40
CA TYR A 1096 33.87 -92.94 49.44
C TYR A 1096 33.46 -92.41 48.06
N ALA A 1097 33.98 -92.97 46.95
CA ALA A 1097 33.70 -92.47 45.61
C ALA A 1097 32.21 -92.48 45.28
N LEU A 1098 31.50 -93.58 45.57
CA LEU A 1098 30.07 -93.73 45.25
C LEU A 1098 29.15 -92.81 46.08
N GLU A 1099 29.53 -92.44 47.31
CA GLU A 1099 28.78 -91.47 48.13
C GLU A 1099 28.99 -90.02 47.67
N GLN A 1100 30.15 -89.72 47.08
CA GLN A 1100 30.41 -88.42 46.45
C GLN A 1100 29.72 -88.33 45.08
N ILE A 1101 29.74 -89.43 44.31
CA ILE A 1101 29.01 -89.53 43.04
C ILE A 1101 27.50 -89.46 43.27
N GLU A 1102 26.94 -90.05 44.34
CA GLU A 1102 25.52 -89.88 44.72
C GLU A 1102 25.15 -88.40 44.84
N LYS A 1103 25.99 -87.64 45.56
CA LYS A 1103 25.79 -86.21 45.80
C LYS A 1103 25.91 -85.39 44.51
N LEU A 1104 26.88 -85.71 43.65
CA LEU A 1104 27.07 -85.05 42.37
C LEU A 1104 25.95 -85.37 41.36
N VAL A 1105 25.47 -86.62 41.30
CA VAL A 1105 24.31 -86.99 40.47
C VAL A 1105 23.03 -86.34 40.99
N SER A 1106 22.85 -86.25 42.32
CA SER A 1106 21.75 -85.48 42.92
C SER A 1106 21.83 -83.98 42.59
N ASP A 1107 23.02 -83.41 42.46
CA ASP A 1107 23.19 -82.02 42.01
C ASP A 1107 22.81 -81.88 40.52
N MET A 1108 23.17 -82.87 39.67
CA MET A 1108 22.73 -82.94 38.27
C MET A 1108 21.20 -83.05 38.16
N ASP A 1109 20.56 -83.93 38.93
CA ASP A 1109 19.10 -84.06 39.00
C ASP A 1109 18.44 -82.74 39.40
N THR A 1110 19.05 -82.01 40.34
CA THR A 1110 18.53 -80.73 40.82
C THR A 1110 18.64 -79.65 39.76
N ILE A 1111 19.79 -79.52 39.08
CA ILE A 1111 19.98 -78.58 37.95
C ILE A 1111 19.00 -78.87 36.81
N ARG A 1112 18.74 -80.16 36.53
CA ARG A 1112 17.77 -80.61 35.52
C ARG A 1112 16.30 -80.28 35.84
N LYS A 1113 15.98 -79.78 37.04
CA LYS A 1113 14.66 -79.18 37.34
C LYS A 1113 14.40 -77.90 36.52
N ILE A 1114 15.43 -77.27 35.96
CA ILE A 1114 15.32 -76.14 35.01
C ILE A 1114 15.01 -76.70 33.61
N PRO A 1115 13.82 -76.48 33.03
CA PRO A 1115 13.36 -77.22 31.83
C PRO A 1115 14.28 -77.07 30.61
N GLU A 1116 14.84 -75.89 30.41
CA GLU A 1116 15.70 -75.57 29.25
C GLU A 1116 17.07 -76.25 29.33
N ILE A 1117 17.54 -76.46 30.56
CA ILE A 1117 18.79 -77.17 30.84
C ILE A 1117 18.57 -78.68 30.71
N GLU A 1118 17.38 -79.18 31.07
CA GLU A 1118 17.05 -80.61 30.95
C GLU A 1118 17.25 -81.14 29.52
N GLY A 1119 16.69 -80.44 28.53
CA GLY A 1119 16.82 -80.82 27.12
C GLY A 1119 18.27 -80.76 26.62
N LYS A 1120 19.03 -79.73 27.02
CA LYS A 1120 20.44 -79.55 26.62
C LYS A 1120 21.40 -80.53 27.27
N THR A 1121 21.12 -80.96 28.50
CA THR A 1121 22.02 -81.81 29.31
C THR A 1121 21.68 -83.30 29.26
N SER A 1122 20.49 -83.68 28.77
CA SER A 1122 20.01 -85.07 28.75
C SER A 1122 21.02 -86.07 28.17
N GLY A 1123 21.69 -85.74 27.06
CA GLY A 1123 22.70 -86.61 26.45
C GLY A 1123 23.93 -86.85 27.33
N THR A 1124 24.44 -85.81 28.00
CA THR A 1124 25.51 -85.93 29.00
C THR A 1124 25.03 -86.73 30.20
N TYR A 1125 23.85 -86.40 30.74
CA TYR A 1125 23.31 -87.04 31.92
C TYR A 1125 23.16 -88.56 31.74
N TYR A 1126 22.43 -89.01 30.72
CA TYR A 1126 22.19 -90.45 30.54
C TYR A 1126 23.50 -91.21 30.30
N ARG A 1127 24.46 -90.61 29.60
CA ARG A 1127 25.82 -91.17 29.47
C ARG A 1127 26.57 -91.22 30.82
N THR A 1128 26.38 -90.23 31.68
CA THR A 1128 26.99 -90.19 33.03
C THR A 1128 26.38 -91.27 33.92
N VAL A 1129 25.05 -91.40 33.93
CA VAL A 1129 24.32 -92.48 34.62
C VAL A 1129 24.75 -93.85 34.11
N GLU A 1130 24.90 -94.00 32.80
CA GLU A 1130 25.36 -95.25 32.18
C GLU A 1130 26.83 -95.57 32.53
N ASN A 1131 27.70 -94.55 32.64
CA ASN A 1131 29.07 -94.73 33.13
C ASN A 1131 29.10 -95.12 34.62
N VAL A 1132 28.23 -94.52 35.46
CA VAL A 1132 28.05 -94.94 36.87
C VAL A 1132 27.59 -96.40 36.92
N ARG A 1133 26.62 -96.80 36.09
CA ARG A 1133 26.14 -98.17 35.97
C ARG A 1133 27.27 -99.12 35.54
N GLY A 1134 28.07 -98.74 34.55
CA GLY A 1134 29.24 -99.49 34.09
C GLY A 1134 30.31 -99.65 35.16
N TYR A 1135 30.61 -98.59 35.91
CA TYR A 1135 31.55 -98.63 37.05
C TYR A 1135 31.04 -99.53 38.18
N MET A 1136 29.75 -99.48 38.50
CA MET A 1136 29.13 -100.39 39.46
C MET A 1136 29.16 -101.85 38.99
N GLN A 1137 28.93 -102.12 37.70
CA GLN A 1137 29.09 -103.44 37.11
C GLN A 1137 30.55 -103.92 37.11
N GLN A 1138 31.53 -103.02 36.98
CA GLN A 1138 32.93 -103.38 37.11
C GLN A 1138 33.28 -103.72 38.57
N LEU A 1139 32.85 -102.92 39.55
CA LEU A 1139 32.99 -103.25 40.98
C LEU A 1139 32.31 -104.58 41.34
N GLN A 1140 31.16 -104.88 40.73
CA GLN A 1140 30.52 -106.20 40.80
C GLN A 1140 31.43 -107.30 40.24
N LYS A 1141 31.94 -107.14 39.01
CA LYS A 1141 32.84 -108.14 38.40
C LYS A 1141 34.12 -108.35 39.20
N ASP A 1142 34.69 -107.28 39.75
CA ASP A 1142 35.89 -107.35 40.58
C ASP A 1142 35.60 -108.11 41.90
N ALA A 1143 34.43 -107.88 42.51
CA ALA A 1143 33.99 -108.63 43.69
C ALA A 1143 33.63 -110.09 43.36
N GLU A 1144 32.95 -110.36 42.23
CA GLU A 1144 32.66 -111.71 41.72
C GLU A 1144 33.96 -112.47 41.41
N GLN A 1145 34.94 -111.82 40.77
CA GLN A 1145 36.24 -112.43 40.49
C GLN A 1145 37.01 -112.73 41.77
N LEU A 1146 37.03 -111.82 42.75
CA LEU A 1146 37.63 -112.07 44.06
C LEU A 1146 36.95 -113.22 44.83
N LEU A 1147 35.63 -113.40 44.68
CA LEU A 1147 34.90 -114.57 45.21
C LEU A 1147 35.25 -115.86 44.46
N VAL A 1148 35.39 -115.82 43.14
CA VAL A 1148 35.80 -116.96 42.32
C VAL A 1148 37.26 -117.37 42.59
N ASP A 1149 38.15 -116.41 42.85
CA ASP A 1149 39.54 -116.65 43.24
C ASP A 1149 39.63 -117.23 44.65
N MET A 1150 38.71 -116.84 45.56
CA MET A 1150 38.53 -117.49 46.86
C MET A 1150 38.12 -118.96 46.72
N ASP A 1151 37.13 -119.26 45.86
CA ASP A 1151 36.67 -120.64 45.61
C ASP A 1151 37.77 -121.51 44.95
N LYS A 1152 38.60 -120.92 44.09
CA LYS A 1152 39.68 -121.61 43.36
C LYS A 1152 41.00 -121.78 44.15
N LYS A 1153 41.14 -121.18 45.33
CA LYS A 1153 42.35 -121.24 46.18
C LYS A 1153 43.66 -120.82 45.48
N SER A 1154 43.59 -119.92 44.50
CA SER A 1154 44.76 -119.50 43.71
C SER A 1154 45.34 -118.16 44.20
N GLY A 1155 46.42 -118.22 45.00
CA GLY A 1155 47.17 -117.04 45.44
C GLY A 1155 46.62 -116.34 46.69
N SER A 1156 47.33 -115.33 47.19
CA SER A 1156 47.01 -114.67 48.46
C SER A 1156 45.69 -113.88 48.39
N ILE A 1157 44.64 -114.44 49.00
CA ILE A 1157 43.31 -113.84 49.03
C ILE A 1157 43.35 -112.51 49.78
N ASN A 1158 43.09 -111.41 49.06
CA ASN A 1158 43.02 -110.07 49.64
C ASN A 1158 41.61 -109.78 50.17
N TYR A 1159 41.27 -110.36 51.32
CA TYR A 1159 39.99 -110.14 52.02
C TYR A 1159 39.66 -108.65 52.24
N SER A 1160 40.68 -107.79 52.41
CA SER A 1160 40.46 -106.34 52.57
C SER A 1160 39.87 -105.70 51.31
N ASN A 1161 40.28 -106.16 50.13
CA ASN A 1161 39.72 -105.67 48.85
C ASN A 1161 38.30 -106.22 48.60
N LEU A 1162 38.00 -107.46 48.96
CA LEU A 1162 36.63 -107.98 48.82
C LEU A 1162 35.66 -107.26 49.76
N ALA A 1163 36.01 -107.12 51.05
CA ALA A 1163 35.18 -106.37 52.01
C ALA A 1163 34.98 -104.92 51.58
N ARG A 1164 36.02 -104.29 51.03
CA ARG A 1164 35.99 -102.94 50.44
C ARG A 1164 35.06 -102.85 49.24
N SER A 1165 35.17 -103.75 48.26
CA SER A 1165 34.29 -103.76 47.07
C SER A 1165 32.84 -104.01 47.45
N LEU A 1166 32.56 -104.96 48.34
CA LEU A 1166 31.20 -105.21 48.84
C LEU A 1166 30.63 -104.03 49.64
N SER A 1167 31.45 -103.34 50.45
CA SER A 1167 31.01 -102.11 51.15
C SER A 1167 30.72 -100.98 50.18
N ARG A 1168 31.54 -100.79 49.13
CA ARG A 1168 31.29 -99.82 48.06
C ARG A 1168 29.98 -100.13 47.33
N LEU A 1169 29.75 -101.39 46.95
CA LEU A 1169 28.50 -101.83 46.33
C LEU A 1169 27.29 -101.60 47.24
N LYS A 1170 27.38 -101.94 48.53
CA LYS A 1170 26.32 -101.67 49.52
C LYS A 1170 25.93 -100.19 49.56
N ASN A 1171 26.92 -99.29 49.48
CA ASN A 1171 26.70 -97.84 49.49
C ASN A 1171 26.24 -97.30 48.10
N ALA A 1172 25.98 -98.16 47.12
CA ALA A 1172 25.48 -97.82 45.79
C ALA A 1172 23.95 -97.95 45.63
N ALA A 1173 23.22 -98.27 46.70
CA ALA A 1173 21.77 -98.48 46.69
C ALA A 1173 20.97 -97.27 46.14
N TRP A 1174 21.52 -96.07 46.23
CA TRP A 1174 20.96 -94.84 45.66
C TRP A 1174 20.81 -94.89 44.14
N SER A 1175 21.61 -95.70 43.43
CA SER A 1175 21.57 -95.80 41.96
C SER A 1175 20.20 -96.25 41.42
N ASN A 1176 19.41 -97.00 42.21
CA ASN A 1176 18.03 -97.35 41.87
C ASN A 1176 17.11 -96.14 41.68
N ARG A 1177 17.42 -94.98 42.29
CA ARG A 1177 16.66 -93.72 42.09
C ARG A 1177 16.87 -93.13 40.70
N VAL A 1178 17.99 -93.48 40.07
CA VAL A 1178 18.50 -92.89 38.81
C VAL A 1178 18.40 -93.88 37.65
N SER A 1179 18.50 -95.18 37.94
CA SER A 1179 18.29 -96.29 37.02
C SER A 1179 17.53 -97.41 37.75
N PRO A 1180 16.18 -97.44 37.68
CA PRO A 1180 15.36 -98.40 38.42
C PRO A 1180 15.73 -99.86 38.16
N GLY A 1181 15.89 -100.63 39.23
CA GLY A 1181 16.28 -102.04 39.18
C GLY A 1181 17.77 -102.32 38.91
N ALA A 1182 18.60 -101.29 38.71
CA ALA A 1182 20.03 -101.46 38.46
C ALA A 1182 20.76 -102.07 39.67
N TYR A 1183 20.50 -101.57 40.88
CA TYR A 1183 21.10 -102.07 42.11
C TYR A 1183 20.59 -103.47 42.49
N GLU A 1184 19.28 -103.72 42.31
CA GLU A 1184 18.68 -105.04 42.54
C GLU A 1184 19.27 -106.10 41.61
N THR A 1185 19.48 -105.76 40.34
CA THR A 1185 20.12 -106.66 39.36
C THR A 1185 21.59 -106.92 39.73
N LEU A 1186 22.28 -105.91 40.28
CA LEU A 1186 23.64 -106.02 40.80
C LEU A 1186 23.72 -106.96 42.01
N MET A 1187 22.82 -106.79 42.98
CA MET A 1187 22.83 -107.56 44.23
C MET A 1187 22.30 -108.98 44.08
N ARG A 1188 21.46 -109.27 43.08
CA ARG A 1188 20.87 -110.61 42.80
C ARG A 1188 21.91 -111.71 42.51
N ARG A 1189 23.19 -111.38 42.37
CA ARG A 1189 24.30 -112.36 42.24
C ARG A 1189 25.11 -112.59 43.53
N PHE A 1190 24.90 -111.76 44.56
CA PHE A 1190 25.55 -111.87 45.87
C PHE A 1190 24.58 -112.36 46.97
N THR A 1191 23.27 -112.26 46.72
CA THR A 1191 22.20 -112.94 47.48
C THR A 1191 21.88 -114.30 46.88
#